data_AF-A0AA87RHH8-F1
#
_entry.id   AF-A0AA87RHH8-F1
#
_cell.length_a   1.000
_cell.length_b   1.000
_cell.length_c   1.000
_cell.angle_alpha   90.00
_cell.angle_beta   90.00
_cell.angle_gamma   90.00
#
_symmetry.space_group_name_H-M   'P 1'
#
loop_
_entity.id
_entity.type
_entity.pdbx_description
1 polymer ?
#
loop_
_entity_poly.entity_id
_entity_poly.type
_entity_poly.pdbx_seq_one_letter_code
_entity_poly.pdbx_strand_id
1 'polypeptide(L)'
;MGLGARIGGIAASASTTAERTVHRFAKPAAIALAPVLLRQAKQLQRALVWLPEPKGQRHGSAPAPEGSDGTQRPLRLLAIGDSTATGVGTDRLADSLAVQTAARLAAHGRRAVDWRIVGLEGSNAAQVLDRFLPEVDGEWDAILLLVGANDALQLVGRGPFGRSIRSLVEGLRRHLAPDGVIGITGTPQIDTFVWLPQPIRSLIGGHARTLDDVQQRIAATEPQVIHLPTPAIVEPEQHAADGFHPSAAGYRLWSSIVAPRIAQALERQRAASRGMSTVSEPSTQRQPTTEGQPTTEGAPRRGIVPPYLLEQLAAAGLPTASIVAERTLGLDRGIRAERETAAPPRPSLRPEPPARTPGEAPAPQRVISDAKGTTTLPGTRVRGEGDEPTGDDAVDQAYEGLGDAWQLLMQAFGRDSLDGAGLPLLATVHYGEAYANAFWDGTRMVFGDGDGEVFAGFTNAVDVIGHELGHGVISSTADLVYRDQPGALNESIADVLGSLVKQHALGQSAEEADWLIGSGVFTAQVQGVALRSMAAPGTAYDDPALGKDPQPGHMRDYVDTRDDLGGVHINSGIPNKAFHLVATAIGGSAWEAPGLIWMDALTGDLPATADFATFAAATVDASVARFGEEAAETRAVREAWAAVGVTEQDAVPDASADDEVRLARTGGMLGRTRAAVLELEVIPGDDREQLDTLVASGVLEELEEQALPDAPLWRVTVETKCDVTVAEPLLPDEVLALFRRLLELGDEPPA
;
A
#
# COMPACT_ATOMS: atom_id res chain seq x y z
N MET A 1 -4.58 -34.39 14.07
CA MET A 1 -4.16 -33.33 15.02
C MET A 1 -4.85 -32.05 14.60
N GLY A 2 -5.64 -31.42 15.49
CA GLY A 2 -6.43 -30.23 15.13
C GLY A 2 -5.56 -29.03 14.75
N LEU A 3 -6.08 -28.19 13.84
CA LEU A 3 -5.44 -26.96 13.35
C LEU A 3 -4.85 -26.10 14.47
N GLY A 4 -5.55 -25.98 15.61
CA GLY A 4 -5.09 -25.25 16.80
C GLY A 4 -3.84 -25.83 17.49
N ALA A 5 -3.59 -27.14 17.42
CA ALA A 5 -2.36 -27.75 17.95
C ALA A 5 -1.17 -27.51 17.01
N ARG A 6 -1.42 -27.38 15.70
CA ARG A 6 -0.38 -27.05 14.70
C ARG A 6 -0.01 -25.58 14.74
N ILE A 7 -0.99 -24.67 14.88
CA ILE A 7 -0.76 -23.24 15.05
C ILE A 7 0.01 -22.96 16.36
N GLY A 8 -0.37 -23.62 17.46
CA GLY A 8 0.34 -23.49 18.75
C GLY A 8 1.77 -24.07 18.75
N GLY A 9 2.02 -25.15 18.01
CA GLY A 9 3.35 -25.76 17.90
C GLY A 9 4.32 -25.00 16.98
N ILE A 10 3.80 -24.35 15.93
CA ILE A 10 4.60 -23.56 14.99
C ILE A 10 5.01 -22.20 15.60
N ALA A 11 4.18 -21.60 16.45
CA ALA A 11 4.56 -20.39 17.21
C ALA A 11 5.76 -20.64 18.14
N ALA A 12 5.93 -21.87 18.64
CA ALA A 12 7.08 -22.25 19.45
C ALA A 12 8.32 -22.62 18.61
N SER A 13 8.17 -23.10 17.37
CA SER A 13 9.29 -23.53 16.51
C SER A 13 9.77 -22.45 15.52
N ALA A 14 8.97 -21.41 15.24
CA ALA A 14 9.39 -20.25 14.44
C ALA A 14 10.46 -19.39 15.16
N SER A 15 10.71 -19.66 16.44
CA SER A 15 11.73 -19.03 17.29
C SER A 15 13.16 -19.55 17.05
N THR A 16 13.34 -20.66 16.34
CA THR A 16 14.65 -21.37 16.26
C THR A 16 15.32 -21.41 14.89
N THR A 17 14.90 -20.66 13.86
CA THR A 17 15.63 -20.63 12.57
C THR A 17 15.58 -19.28 11.84
N ALA A 18 15.83 -18.18 12.58
CA ALA A 18 16.10 -16.87 11.99
C ALA A 18 17.26 -16.19 12.75
N GLU A 19 18.47 -16.73 12.57
CA GLU A 19 19.70 -16.08 13.01
C GLU A 19 20.29 -15.26 11.85
N ARG A 20 20.05 -13.96 11.86
CA ARG A 20 21.08 -12.93 12.12
C ARG A 20 20.51 -11.52 11.92
N THR A 21 20.56 -10.75 13.02
CA THR A 21 20.45 -9.28 13.11
C THR A 21 19.05 -8.61 13.18
N VAL A 22 18.05 -9.26 13.81
CA VAL A 22 16.88 -8.54 14.38
C VAL A 22 16.48 -9.21 15.70
N HIS A 23 17.18 -8.94 16.80
CA HIS A 23 16.82 -9.52 18.09
C HIS A 23 17.02 -8.57 19.27
N ARG A 24 15.93 -7.90 19.65
CA ARG A 24 15.61 -7.54 21.05
C ARG A 24 14.11 -7.39 21.34
N PHE A 25 13.25 -7.07 20.35
CA PHE A 25 11.82 -6.82 20.59
C PHE A 25 10.81 -7.84 20.01
N ALA A 26 11.17 -8.65 19.00
CA ALA A 26 10.22 -9.55 18.33
C ALA A 26 9.82 -10.79 19.16
N LYS A 27 10.73 -11.32 19.99
CA LYS A 27 10.48 -12.50 20.84
C LYS A 27 9.53 -12.21 22.01
N PRO A 28 9.70 -11.11 22.78
CA PRO A 28 8.75 -10.75 23.85
C PRO A 28 7.34 -10.50 23.33
N ALA A 29 7.19 -9.79 22.21
CA ALA A 29 5.89 -9.50 21.59
C ALA A 29 5.16 -10.77 21.11
N ALA A 30 5.88 -11.72 20.49
CA ALA A 30 5.30 -12.99 20.08
C ALA A 30 4.86 -13.87 21.27
N ILE A 31 5.61 -13.84 22.38
CA ILE A 31 5.25 -14.55 23.62
C ILE A 31 4.06 -13.88 24.30
N ALA A 32 4.02 -12.54 24.33
CA ALA A 32 2.92 -11.77 24.89
C ALA A 32 1.59 -11.97 24.13
N LEU A 33 1.65 -12.13 22.80
CA LEU A 33 0.47 -12.38 21.97
C LEU A 33 0.00 -13.84 21.95
N ALA A 34 0.84 -14.80 22.36
CA ALA A 34 0.53 -16.23 22.27
C ALA A 34 -0.78 -16.65 22.97
N PRO A 35 -1.14 -16.16 24.18
CA PRO A 35 -2.40 -16.51 24.83
C PRO A 35 -3.63 -16.01 24.05
N VAL A 36 -3.56 -14.79 23.52
CA VAL A 36 -4.62 -14.18 22.69
C VAL A 36 -4.79 -14.96 21.39
N LEU A 37 -3.68 -15.27 20.71
CA LEU A 37 -3.67 -16.05 19.48
C LEU A 37 -4.23 -17.46 19.70
N LEU A 38 -3.90 -18.12 20.82
CA LEU A 38 -4.44 -19.43 21.18
C LEU A 38 -5.93 -19.40 21.51
N ARG A 39 -6.42 -18.34 22.17
CA ARG A 39 -7.84 -18.13 22.47
C ARG A 39 -8.63 -17.89 21.18
N GLN A 40 -8.16 -17.00 20.31
CA GLN A 40 -8.77 -16.71 19.02
C GLN A 40 -8.75 -17.93 18.10
N ALA A 41 -7.65 -18.68 18.02
CA ALA A 41 -7.59 -19.91 17.24
C ALA A 41 -8.63 -20.95 17.71
N LYS A 42 -8.82 -21.13 19.02
CA LYS A 42 -9.86 -22.03 19.56
C LYS A 42 -11.28 -21.51 19.30
N GLN A 43 -11.49 -20.21 19.33
CA GLN A 43 -12.80 -19.58 19.03
C GLN A 43 -13.15 -19.74 17.55
N LEU A 44 -12.18 -19.50 16.66
CA LEU A 44 -12.31 -19.71 15.20
C LEU A 44 -12.59 -21.18 14.87
N GLN A 45 -11.91 -22.12 15.51
CA GLN A 45 -12.18 -23.55 15.33
C GLN A 45 -13.60 -23.98 15.73
N ARG A 46 -14.27 -23.24 16.62
CA ARG A 46 -15.65 -23.52 17.05
C ARG A 46 -16.69 -22.79 16.19
N ALA A 47 -16.28 -21.71 15.52
CA ALA A 47 -17.14 -20.87 14.68
C ALA A 47 -17.13 -21.25 13.20
N LEU A 48 -16.16 -22.04 12.74
CA LEU A 48 -16.06 -22.49 11.35
C LEU A 48 -17.25 -23.39 10.97
N VAL A 49 -18.08 -22.89 10.06
CA VAL A 49 -19.17 -23.65 9.43
C VAL A 49 -18.59 -24.43 8.26
N TRP A 50 -18.68 -25.76 8.30
CA TRP A 50 -18.26 -26.61 7.19
C TRP A 50 -19.35 -26.62 6.10
N LEU A 51 -18.96 -26.32 4.86
CA LEU A 51 -19.84 -26.39 3.69
C LEU A 51 -19.50 -27.63 2.86
N PRO A 52 -20.51 -28.41 2.43
CA PRO A 52 -20.27 -29.54 1.54
C PRO A 52 -19.89 -29.08 0.13
N GLU A 53 -19.27 -29.99 -0.62
CA GLU A 53 -19.08 -29.81 -2.06
C GLU A 53 -20.43 -29.66 -2.79
N PRO A 54 -20.55 -28.75 -3.77
CA PRO A 54 -21.77 -28.58 -4.55
C PRO A 54 -22.16 -29.83 -5.35
N LYS A 55 -23.47 -29.94 -5.66
CA LYS A 55 -23.99 -31.05 -6.47
C LYS A 55 -23.61 -30.89 -7.95
N GLY A 56 -23.08 -31.94 -8.57
CA GLY A 56 -22.79 -31.97 -10.01
C GLY A 56 -21.77 -33.03 -10.40
N GLN A 57 -21.50 -33.16 -11.71
CA GLN A 57 -20.44 -34.02 -12.23
C GLN A 57 -19.14 -33.23 -12.35
N ARG A 58 -18.01 -33.77 -11.89
CA ARG A 58 -16.68 -33.12 -11.97
C ARG A 58 -16.08 -33.07 -13.37
N HIS A 59 -16.86 -33.35 -14.39
CA HIS A 59 -16.50 -33.21 -15.79
C HIS A 59 -17.73 -32.82 -16.61
N GLY A 60 -17.52 -32.14 -17.73
CA GLY A 60 -18.60 -31.73 -18.60
C GLY A 60 -18.09 -30.93 -19.80
N SER A 61 -19.02 -30.35 -20.56
CA SER A 61 -18.71 -29.50 -21.70
C SER A 61 -19.54 -28.23 -21.63
N ALA A 62 -18.89 -27.07 -21.80
CA ALA A 62 -19.54 -25.80 -22.02
C ALA A 62 -19.75 -25.62 -23.54
N PRO A 63 -21.00 -25.49 -24.02
CA PRO A 63 -21.28 -25.41 -25.45
C PRO A 63 -20.76 -24.11 -26.06
N ALA A 64 -20.41 -24.17 -27.34
CA ALA A 64 -20.11 -22.96 -28.12
C ALA A 64 -21.38 -22.11 -28.28
N PRO A 65 -21.27 -20.78 -28.42
CA PRO A 65 -22.38 -19.91 -28.78
C PRO A 65 -23.07 -20.33 -30.08
N GLU A 66 -24.36 -20.06 -30.22
CA GLU A 66 -25.09 -20.33 -31.47
C GLU A 66 -24.45 -19.62 -32.67
N GLY A 67 -24.41 -20.30 -33.82
CA GLY A 67 -23.74 -19.82 -35.03
C GLY A 67 -22.21 -19.93 -35.00
N SER A 68 -21.64 -20.71 -34.08
CA SER A 68 -20.20 -21.06 -34.09
C SER A 68 -19.91 -22.26 -34.99
N ASP A 69 -18.67 -22.34 -35.50
CA ASP A 69 -18.21 -23.46 -36.33
C ASP A 69 -18.07 -24.73 -35.47
N GLY A 70 -19.07 -25.61 -35.56
CA GLY A 70 -19.12 -26.88 -34.82
C GLY A 70 -18.07 -27.92 -35.23
N THR A 71 -17.21 -27.62 -36.20
CA THR A 71 -16.12 -28.51 -36.64
C THR A 71 -14.83 -28.35 -35.83
N GLN A 72 -14.71 -27.29 -35.03
CA GLN A 72 -13.52 -27.04 -34.21
C GLN A 72 -13.45 -27.98 -33.00
N ARG A 73 -12.25 -28.51 -32.70
CA ARG A 73 -12.05 -29.35 -31.50
C ARG A 73 -12.39 -28.53 -30.23
N PRO A 74 -13.10 -29.09 -29.24
CA PRO A 74 -13.31 -28.43 -27.96
C PRO A 74 -12.00 -28.05 -27.29
N LEU A 75 -11.97 -26.94 -26.56
CA LEU A 75 -10.86 -26.57 -25.68
C LEU A 75 -10.92 -27.42 -24.42
N ARG A 76 -9.79 -27.95 -23.98
CA ARG A 76 -9.72 -28.76 -22.77
C ARG A 76 -9.22 -27.94 -21.60
N LEU A 77 -10.06 -27.73 -20.59
CA LEU A 77 -9.75 -27.02 -19.35
C LEU A 77 -9.69 -27.98 -18.16
N LEU A 78 -8.54 -28.06 -17.49
CA LEU A 78 -8.42 -28.75 -16.20
C LEU A 78 -8.45 -27.71 -15.08
N ALA A 79 -9.26 -27.91 -14.05
CA ALA A 79 -9.10 -27.21 -12.77
C ALA A 79 -8.56 -28.20 -11.74
N ILE A 80 -7.43 -27.88 -11.12
CA ILE A 80 -6.80 -28.72 -10.09
C ILE A 80 -6.53 -27.91 -8.84
N GLY A 81 -6.91 -28.40 -7.66
CA GLY A 81 -6.68 -27.63 -6.44
C GLY A 81 -7.50 -28.03 -5.22
N ASP A 82 -7.80 -27.01 -4.41
CA ASP A 82 -8.45 -27.14 -3.10
C ASP A 82 -9.99 -26.99 -3.15
N SER A 83 -10.60 -26.47 -2.08
CA SER A 83 -12.04 -26.24 -1.99
C SER A 83 -12.56 -25.27 -3.06
N THR A 84 -11.73 -24.34 -3.52
CA THR A 84 -12.10 -23.41 -4.60
C THR A 84 -12.10 -24.07 -5.98
N ALA A 85 -11.25 -25.08 -6.19
CA ALA A 85 -11.29 -25.90 -7.40
C ALA A 85 -12.57 -26.73 -7.49
N THR A 86 -13.00 -27.26 -6.35
CA THR A 86 -14.20 -28.11 -6.22
C THR A 86 -15.51 -27.31 -6.09
N GLY A 87 -15.44 -25.98 -5.97
CA GLY A 87 -16.60 -25.09 -6.00
C GLY A 87 -17.36 -24.98 -4.67
N VAL A 88 -16.72 -25.33 -3.55
CA VAL A 88 -17.29 -25.17 -2.20
C VAL A 88 -17.75 -23.72 -2.00
N GLY A 89 -18.94 -23.54 -1.41
CA GLY A 89 -19.60 -22.22 -1.30
C GLY A 89 -20.76 -22.02 -2.28
N THR A 90 -21.05 -23.01 -3.13
CA THR A 90 -22.19 -23.03 -4.05
C THR A 90 -23.09 -24.26 -3.83
N ASP A 91 -24.33 -24.20 -4.30
CA ASP A 91 -25.25 -25.35 -4.27
C ASP A 91 -25.01 -26.32 -5.45
N ARG A 92 -24.59 -25.79 -6.59
CA ARG A 92 -24.41 -26.52 -7.85
C ARG A 92 -23.03 -26.29 -8.42
N LEU A 93 -22.41 -27.36 -8.90
CA LEU A 93 -21.04 -27.29 -9.43
C LEU A 93 -20.96 -26.41 -10.69
N ALA A 94 -22.08 -26.21 -11.39
CA ALA A 94 -22.21 -25.28 -12.50
C ALA A 94 -21.91 -23.82 -12.14
N ASP A 95 -22.03 -23.47 -10.85
CA ASP A 95 -21.79 -22.12 -10.33
C ASP A 95 -20.34 -21.94 -9.82
N SER A 96 -19.50 -22.99 -9.89
CA SER A 96 -18.10 -22.97 -9.48
C SER A 96 -17.19 -22.19 -10.43
N LEU A 97 -16.03 -21.74 -9.93
CA LEU A 97 -15.03 -21.02 -10.73
C LEU A 97 -14.63 -21.77 -12.01
N ALA A 98 -14.40 -23.07 -11.91
CA ALA A 98 -13.96 -23.90 -13.04
C ALA A 98 -14.99 -23.92 -14.17
N VAL A 99 -16.27 -24.16 -13.84
CA VAL A 99 -17.34 -24.24 -14.83
C VAL A 99 -17.69 -22.86 -15.40
N GLN A 100 -17.69 -21.84 -14.55
CA GLN A 100 -17.89 -20.45 -14.96
C GLN A 100 -16.77 -19.97 -15.90
N THR A 101 -15.54 -20.40 -15.67
CA THR A 101 -14.38 -20.11 -16.52
C THR A 101 -14.49 -20.84 -17.85
N ALA A 102 -14.89 -22.12 -17.84
CA ALA A 102 -15.16 -22.88 -19.06
C ALA A 102 -16.24 -22.20 -19.94
N ALA A 103 -17.34 -21.76 -19.33
CA ALA A 103 -18.41 -21.07 -20.04
C ALA A 103 -17.94 -19.75 -20.67
N ARG A 104 -17.14 -18.95 -19.95
CA ARG A 104 -16.57 -17.70 -20.49
C ARG A 104 -15.55 -17.93 -21.59
N LEU A 105 -14.69 -18.94 -21.45
CA LEU A 105 -13.75 -19.34 -22.50
C LEU A 105 -14.48 -19.84 -23.75
N ALA A 106 -15.60 -20.55 -23.59
CA ALA A 106 -16.41 -21.03 -24.71
C ALA A 106 -17.05 -19.86 -25.47
N ALA A 107 -17.57 -18.89 -24.73
CA ALA A 107 -18.12 -17.66 -25.29
C ALA A 107 -17.06 -16.83 -26.04
N HIS A 108 -15.89 -16.63 -25.42
CA HIS A 108 -14.80 -15.84 -25.99
C HIS A 108 -14.19 -16.49 -27.23
N GLY A 109 -13.86 -17.78 -27.14
CA GLY A 109 -13.22 -18.52 -28.23
C GLY A 109 -14.19 -19.00 -29.32
N ARG A 110 -15.50 -18.76 -29.17
CA ARG A 110 -16.59 -19.28 -30.02
C ARG A 110 -16.43 -20.77 -30.35
N ARG A 111 -16.01 -21.56 -29.36
CA ARG A 111 -15.79 -23.02 -29.46
C ARG A 111 -16.18 -23.69 -28.16
N ALA A 112 -16.56 -24.95 -28.21
CA ALA A 112 -16.90 -25.69 -26.99
C ALA A 112 -15.68 -25.81 -26.07
N VAL A 113 -15.91 -25.93 -24.76
CA VAL A 113 -14.86 -26.15 -23.75
C VAL A 113 -15.22 -27.39 -22.93
N ASP A 114 -14.47 -28.46 -23.11
CA ASP A 114 -14.53 -29.64 -22.25
C ASP A 114 -13.72 -29.37 -20.98
N TRP A 115 -14.33 -29.56 -19.82
CA TRP A 115 -13.71 -29.24 -18.55
C TRP A 115 -13.72 -30.43 -17.60
N ARG A 116 -12.73 -30.49 -16.72
CA ARG A 116 -12.62 -31.46 -15.62
C ARG A 116 -12.07 -30.79 -14.37
N ILE A 117 -12.56 -31.24 -13.22
CA ILE A 117 -12.13 -30.78 -11.89
C ILE A 117 -11.46 -31.95 -11.16
N VAL A 118 -10.26 -31.73 -10.63
CA VAL A 118 -9.52 -32.67 -9.79
C VAL A 118 -9.13 -31.96 -8.50
N GLY A 119 -9.51 -32.50 -7.35
CA GLY A 119 -9.20 -31.84 -6.10
C GLY A 119 -10.06 -32.32 -4.94
N LEU A 120 -9.71 -31.80 -3.77
CA LEU A 120 -10.42 -32.04 -2.53
C LEU A 120 -10.33 -30.81 -1.64
N GLU A 121 -11.43 -30.49 -1.00
CA GLU A 121 -11.49 -29.45 0.02
C GLU A 121 -10.41 -29.61 1.10
N GLY A 122 -9.90 -28.48 1.61
CA GLY A 122 -8.88 -28.45 2.66
C GLY A 122 -7.46 -28.85 2.23
N SER A 123 -7.23 -29.16 0.95
CA SER A 123 -5.91 -29.54 0.44
C SER A 123 -4.98 -28.34 0.34
N ASN A 124 -3.75 -28.48 0.82
CA ASN A 124 -2.66 -27.54 0.57
C ASN A 124 -1.86 -27.94 -0.68
N ALA A 125 -0.93 -27.10 -1.15
CA ALA A 125 -0.17 -27.35 -2.38
C ALA A 125 0.60 -28.68 -2.36
N ALA A 126 1.18 -29.07 -1.23
CA ALA A 126 1.91 -30.34 -1.10
C ALA A 126 0.97 -31.55 -1.22
N GLN A 127 -0.24 -31.47 -0.69
CA GLN A 127 -1.25 -32.52 -0.80
C GLN A 127 -1.81 -32.61 -2.22
N VAL A 128 -1.99 -31.48 -2.91
CA VAL A 128 -2.37 -31.48 -4.32
C VAL A 128 -1.30 -32.14 -5.18
N LEU A 129 -0.02 -31.85 -4.89
CA LEU A 129 1.12 -32.47 -5.56
C LEU A 129 1.16 -33.98 -5.38
N ASP A 130 1.03 -34.46 -4.14
CA ASP A 130 1.19 -35.89 -3.83
C ASP A 130 -0.02 -36.73 -4.24
N ARG A 131 -1.24 -36.20 -4.05
CA ARG A 131 -2.47 -36.97 -4.19
C ARG A 131 -3.17 -36.79 -5.53
N PHE A 132 -3.22 -35.56 -6.05
CA PHE A 132 -4.12 -35.23 -7.17
C PHE A 132 -3.39 -35.08 -8.50
N LEU A 133 -2.15 -34.62 -8.49
CA LEU A 133 -1.33 -34.60 -9.70
C LEU A 133 -1.21 -35.98 -10.36
N PRO A 134 -1.04 -37.12 -9.63
CA PRO A 134 -1.02 -38.44 -10.25
C PRO A 134 -2.34 -38.88 -10.89
N GLU A 135 -3.47 -38.26 -10.52
CA GLU A 135 -4.79 -38.54 -11.11
C GLU A 135 -5.05 -37.77 -12.41
N VAL A 136 -4.16 -36.84 -12.77
CA VAL A 136 -4.26 -36.07 -14.01
C VAL A 136 -3.86 -36.94 -15.19
N ASP A 137 -4.76 -37.06 -16.16
CA ASP A 137 -4.56 -37.78 -17.40
C ASP A 137 -4.92 -36.93 -18.63
N GLY A 138 -4.39 -37.33 -19.78
CA GLY A 138 -4.58 -36.62 -21.05
C GLY A 138 -3.83 -35.28 -21.15
N GLU A 139 -4.07 -34.61 -22.28
CA GLU A 139 -3.51 -33.31 -22.61
C GLU A 139 -4.55 -32.19 -22.48
N TRP A 140 -4.15 -31.07 -21.91
CA TRP A 140 -5.04 -29.94 -21.59
C TRP A 140 -4.55 -28.67 -22.28
N ASP A 141 -5.47 -27.91 -22.89
CA ASP A 141 -5.15 -26.62 -23.48
C ASP A 141 -4.94 -25.56 -22.38
N ALA A 142 -5.75 -25.61 -21.32
CA ALA A 142 -5.58 -24.73 -20.15
C ALA A 142 -5.66 -25.54 -18.85
N ILE A 143 -4.81 -25.21 -17.89
CA ILE A 143 -4.84 -25.78 -16.54
C ILE A 143 -4.97 -24.62 -15.54
N LEU A 144 -6.01 -24.62 -14.72
CA LEU A 144 -6.21 -23.70 -13.61
C LEU A 144 -5.75 -24.39 -12.33
N LEU A 145 -4.68 -23.90 -11.70
CA LEU A 145 -4.14 -24.40 -10.44
C LEU A 145 -4.61 -23.52 -9.28
N LEU A 146 -5.44 -24.09 -8.40
CA LEU A 146 -6.07 -23.38 -7.28
C LEU A 146 -5.54 -23.88 -5.93
N VAL A 147 -4.52 -23.20 -5.42
CA VAL A 147 -3.85 -23.52 -4.15
C VAL A 147 -3.38 -22.23 -3.47
N GLY A 148 -3.08 -22.28 -2.18
CA GLY A 148 -2.56 -21.14 -1.42
C GLY A 148 -3.42 -20.76 -0.22
N ALA A 149 -4.75 -20.89 -0.30
CA ALA A 149 -5.65 -20.55 0.80
C ALA A 149 -5.38 -21.43 2.04
N ASN A 150 -5.33 -22.76 1.84
CA ASN A 150 -5.03 -23.70 2.91
C ASN A 150 -3.57 -23.63 3.36
N ASP A 151 -2.64 -23.33 2.45
CA ASP A 151 -1.23 -23.14 2.78
C ASP A 151 -1.05 -21.94 3.72
N ALA A 152 -1.75 -20.83 3.47
CA ALA A 152 -1.75 -19.65 4.33
C ALA A 152 -2.39 -19.95 5.70
N LEU A 153 -3.56 -20.60 5.72
CA LEU A 153 -4.24 -20.98 6.98
C LEU A 153 -3.44 -22.00 7.80
N GLN A 154 -2.67 -22.87 7.14
CA GLN A 154 -1.79 -23.85 7.79
C GLN A 154 -0.40 -23.30 8.10
N LEU A 155 -0.14 -22.01 7.81
CA LEU A 155 1.13 -21.33 8.02
C LEU A 155 2.32 -22.04 7.37
N VAL A 156 2.14 -22.52 6.13
CA VAL A 156 3.18 -23.20 5.37
C VAL A 156 4.27 -22.19 5.01
N GLY A 157 5.52 -22.47 5.39
CA GLY A 157 6.65 -21.58 5.07
C GLY A 157 6.85 -21.38 3.57
N ARG A 158 7.33 -20.19 3.17
CA ARG A 158 7.59 -19.77 1.77
C ARG A 158 8.44 -20.78 1.00
N GLY A 159 9.48 -21.33 1.63
CA GLY A 159 10.39 -22.31 1.02
C GLY A 159 9.70 -23.63 0.64
N PRO A 160 9.10 -24.37 1.61
CA PRO A 160 8.28 -25.54 1.34
C PRO A 160 7.14 -25.30 0.33
N PHE A 161 6.44 -24.18 0.44
CA PHE A 161 5.38 -23.82 -0.48
C PHE A 161 5.91 -23.65 -1.90
N GLY A 162 6.97 -22.85 -2.09
CA GLY A 162 7.57 -22.64 -3.41
C GLY A 162 8.15 -23.89 -4.05
N ARG A 163 8.66 -24.85 -3.26
CA ARG A 163 9.03 -26.19 -3.77
C ARG A 163 7.81 -26.93 -4.30
N SER A 164 6.71 -26.93 -3.55
CA SER A 164 5.47 -27.61 -3.94
C SER A 164 4.89 -27.01 -5.22
N ILE A 165 4.84 -25.69 -5.34
CA ILE A 165 4.36 -25.00 -6.56
C ILE A 165 5.26 -25.31 -7.75
N ARG A 166 6.59 -25.28 -7.61
CA ARG A 166 7.51 -25.64 -8.72
C ARG A 166 7.30 -27.07 -9.18
N SER A 167 7.21 -28.03 -8.26
CA SER A 167 6.96 -29.43 -8.60
C SER A 167 5.58 -29.66 -9.20
N LEU A 168 4.55 -28.92 -8.77
CA LEU A 168 3.22 -28.93 -9.39
C LEU A 168 3.28 -28.43 -10.82
N VAL A 169 3.90 -27.27 -11.05
CA VAL A 169 4.06 -26.68 -12.40
C VAL A 169 4.83 -27.65 -13.32
N GLU A 170 5.96 -28.17 -12.86
CA GLU A 170 6.76 -29.14 -13.61
C GLU A 170 5.96 -30.41 -13.96
N GLY A 171 5.17 -30.90 -13.00
CA GLY A 171 4.34 -32.07 -13.24
C GLY A 171 3.16 -31.83 -14.16
N LEU A 172 2.47 -30.71 -14.00
CA LEU A 172 1.32 -30.32 -14.84
C LEU A 172 1.74 -30.01 -16.27
N ARG A 173 2.96 -29.50 -16.47
CA ARG A 173 3.54 -29.31 -17.82
C ARG A 173 3.57 -30.57 -18.66
N ARG A 174 3.74 -31.74 -18.04
CA ARG A 174 3.70 -33.03 -18.76
C ARG A 174 2.32 -33.37 -19.33
N HIS A 175 1.29 -32.67 -18.88
CA HIS A 175 -0.10 -32.80 -19.33
C HIS A 175 -0.58 -31.58 -20.12
N LEU A 176 0.31 -30.64 -20.42
CA LEU A 176 -0.02 -29.43 -21.15
C LEU A 176 0.10 -29.66 -22.65
N ALA A 177 -0.90 -29.24 -23.42
CA ALA A 177 -0.80 -29.22 -24.87
C ALA A 177 0.36 -28.28 -25.31
N PRO A 178 0.93 -28.44 -26.51
CA PRO A 178 2.06 -27.63 -26.98
C PRO A 178 1.85 -26.11 -26.88
N ASP A 179 0.63 -25.65 -27.18
CA ASP A 179 0.24 -24.23 -27.10
C ASP A 179 -0.57 -23.91 -25.83
N GLY A 180 -0.49 -24.79 -24.83
CA GLY A 180 -1.29 -24.69 -23.61
C GLY A 180 -0.70 -23.74 -22.58
N VAL A 181 -1.53 -23.37 -21.60
CA VAL A 181 -1.15 -22.49 -20.50
C VAL A 181 -1.56 -23.03 -19.12
N ILE A 182 -0.75 -22.76 -18.11
CA ILE A 182 -1.07 -23.02 -16.70
C ILE A 182 -1.34 -21.68 -16.02
N GLY A 183 -2.57 -21.47 -15.57
CA GLY A 183 -2.96 -20.33 -14.75
C GLY A 183 -2.90 -20.69 -13.27
N ILE A 184 -2.02 -20.07 -12.49
CA ILE A 184 -1.96 -20.23 -11.04
C ILE A 184 -2.79 -19.12 -10.41
N THR A 185 -3.88 -19.46 -9.71
CA THR A 185 -4.64 -18.44 -8.99
C THR A 185 -3.89 -17.98 -7.76
N GLY A 186 -3.92 -16.68 -7.50
CA GLY A 186 -3.27 -16.10 -6.35
C GLY A 186 -3.85 -16.56 -5.01
N THR A 187 -3.07 -16.40 -3.96
CA THR A 187 -3.54 -16.67 -2.59
C THR A 187 -4.61 -15.62 -2.21
N PRO A 188 -5.72 -15.99 -1.54
CA PRO A 188 -6.79 -15.05 -1.22
C PRO A 188 -6.33 -13.94 -0.27
N GLN A 189 -6.99 -12.77 -0.38
CA GLN A 189 -6.75 -11.60 0.46
C GLN A 189 -7.43 -11.78 1.84
N ILE A 190 -6.85 -12.63 2.68
CA ILE A 190 -7.45 -13.05 3.98
C ILE A 190 -7.67 -11.85 4.94
N ASP A 191 -6.97 -10.74 4.73
CA ASP A 191 -7.17 -9.51 5.49
C ASP A 191 -8.51 -8.81 5.25
N THR A 192 -9.20 -9.14 4.15
CA THR A 192 -10.56 -8.67 3.86
C THR A 192 -11.64 -9.44 4.63
N PHE A 193 -11.29 -10.55 5.28
CA PHE A 193 -12.25 -11.40 5.99
C PHE A 193 -12.59 -10.80 7.35
N VAL A 194 -13.68 -10.02 7.39
CA VAL A 194 -14.15 -9.29 8.58
C VAL A 194 -14.47 -10.18 9.79
N TRP A 195 -14.73 -11.48 9.57
CA TRP A 195 -14.99 -12.44 10.64
C TRP A 195 -13.71 -12.92 11.35
N LEU A 196 -12.52 -12.75 10.75
CA LEU A 196 -11.25 -13.03 11.42
C LEU A 196 -10.92 -11.86 12.37
N PRO A 197 -10.76 -12.11 13.68
CA PRO A 197 -10.43 -11.05 14.62
C PRO A 197 -8.96 -10.60 14.46
N GLN A 198 -8.70 -9.34 14.82
CA GLN A 198 -7.33 -8.86 15.00
C GLN A 198 -6.74 -9.46 16.29
N PRO A 199 -5.45 -9.85 16.33
CA PRO A 199 -4.44 -9.65 15.29
C PRO A 199 -4.29 -10.79 14.27
N ILE A 200 -4.98 -11.94 14.44
CA ILE A 200 -4.85 -13.10 13.54
C ILE A 200 -5.12 -12.74 12.08
N ARG A 201 -6.12 -11.90 11.82
CA ARG A 201 -6.45 -11.44 10.46
C ARG A 201 -5.25 -10.80 9.76
N SER A 202 -4.55 -9.90 10.44
CA SER A 202 -3.37 -9.22 9.87
C SER A 202 -2.18 -10.18 9.69
N LEU A 203 -1.97 -11.09 10.64
CA LEU A 203 -0.87 -12.05 10.58
C LEU A 203 -1.04 -13.06 9.44
N ILE A 204 -2.22 -13.67 9.33
CA ILE A 204 -2.53 -14.62 8.25
C ILE A 204 -2.62 -13.88 6.91
N GLY A 205 -3.22 -12.70 6.85
CA GLY A 205 -3.28 -11.87 5.63
C GLY A 205 -1.89 -11.49 5.13
N GLY A 206 -0.98 -11.06 6.02
CA GLY A 206 0.42 -10.82 5.67
C GLY A 206 1.11 -12.08 5.16
N HIS A 207 0.92 -13.21 5.83
CA HIS A 207 1.50 -14.48 5.39
C HIS A 207 0.95 -14.94 4.03
N ALA A 208 -0.36 -14.81 3.79
CA ALA A 208 -1.01 -15.13 2.53
C ALA A 208 -0.39 -14.34 1.36
N ARG A 209 -0.17 -13.03 1.54
CA ARG A 209 0.55 -12.21 0.55
C ARG A 209 1.95 -12.74 0.27
N THR A 210 2.71 -13.11 1.32
CA THR A 210 4.06 -13.65 1.12
C THR A 210 4.09 -14.98 0.34
N LEU A 211 3.01 -15.76 0.36
CA LEU A 211 2.84 -16.98 -0.45
C LEU A 211 2.41 -16.63 -1.88
N ASP A 212 1.52 -15.65 -2.06
CA ASP A 212 1.15 -15.15 -3.38
C ASP A 212 2.39 -14.65 -4.17
N ASP A 213 3.30 -13.92 -3.51
CA ASP A 213 4.57 -13.48 -4.10
C ASP A 213 5.42 -14.65 -4.63
N VAL A 214 5.31 -15.82 -3.99
CA VAL A 214 6.04 -17.03 -4.41
C VAL A 214 5.41 -17.58 -5.69
N GLN A 215 4.07 -17.61 -5.79
CA GLN A 215 3.37 -18.03 -7.00
C GLN A 215 3.67 -17.08 -8.17
N GLN A 216 3.62 -15.76 -7.94
CA GLN A 216 3.92 -14.75 -8.94
C GLN A 216 5.35 -14.89 -9.50
N ARG A 217 6.35 -15.05 -8.63
CA ARG A 217 7.74 -15.26 -9.05
C ARG A 217 7.95 -16.51 -9.87
N ILE A 218 7.31 -17.62 -9.49
CA ILE A 218 7.40 -18.87 -10.25
C ILE A 218 6.76 -18.70 -11.64
N ALA A 219 5.59 -18.04 -11.72
CA ALA A 219 4.94 -17.76 -13.00
C ALA A 219 5.81 -16.86 -13.91
N ALA A 220 6.44 -15.82 -13.36
CA ALA A 220 7.30 -14.91 -14.11
C ALA A 220 8.50 -15.60 -14.77
N THR A 221 9.01 -16.68 -14.18
CA THR A 221 10.14 -17.44 -14.73
C THR A 221 9.75 -18.46 -15.79
N GLU A 222 8.46 -18.67 -16.05
CA GLU A 222 7.97 -19.81 -16.83
C GLU A 222 7.03 -19.38 -17.95
N PRO A 223 7.43 -19.43 -19.25
CA PRO A 223 6.69 -18.81 -20.36
C PRO A 223 5.26 -19.28 -20.59
N GLN A 224 4.93 -20.51 -20.19
CA GLN A 224 3.59 -21.11 -20.31
C GLN A 224 2.78 -21.01 -19.01
N VAL A 225 3.29 -20.32 -18.00
CA VAL A 225 2.64 -20.16 -16.70
C VAL A 225 2.28 -18.69 -16.51
N ILE A 226 1.04 -18.43 -16.11
CA ILE A 226 0.55 -17.09 -15.79
C ILE A 226 0.03 -17.07 -14.36
N HIS A 227 0.33 -16.00 -13.63
CA HIS A 227 -0.35 -15.74 -12.36
C HIS A 227 -1.69 -15.08 -12.65
N LEU A 228 -2.73 -15.54 -11.96
CA LEU A 228 -4.10 -15.08 -12.11
C LEU A 228 -4.54 -14.44 -10.79
N PRO A 229 -4.91 -13.16 -10.78
CA PRO A 229 -5.25 -12.48 -9.53
C PRO A 229 -6.51 -13.07 -8.89
N THR A 230 -6.52 -13.05 -7.56
CA THR A 230 -7.68 -13.42 -6.75
C THR A 230 -8.35 -12.14 -6.25
N PRO A 231 -9.63 -11.90 -6.60
CA PRO A 231 -10.32 -10.67 -6.22
C PRO A 231 -10.49 -10.58 -4.71
N ALA A 232 -10.53 -9.34 -4.20
CA ALA A 232 -11.05 -9.08 -2.87
C ALA A 232 -12.55 -9.37 -2.89
N ILE A 233 -13.00 -10.30 -2.06
CA ILE A 233 -14.41 -10.57 -1.86
C ILE A 233 -14.81 -9.72 -0.66
N VAL A 234 -15.52 -8.63 -0.91
CA VAL A 234 -15.84 -7.63 0.13
C VAL A 234 -17.33 -7.62 0.42
N GLU A 235 -18.16 -7.80 -0.62
CA GLU A 235 -19.60 -7.77 -0.45
C GLU A 235 -20.11 -9.04 0.25
N PRO A 236 -21.06 -8.92 1.20
CA PRO A 236 -21.65 -10.07 1.88
C PRO A 236 -22.24 -11.10 0.91
N GLU A 237 -22.82 -10.64 -0.20
CA GLU A 237 -23.46 -11.48 -1.23
C GLU A 237 -22.46 -12.32 -2.04
N GLN A 238 -21.19 -11.91 -2.05
CA GLN A 238 -20.11 -12.62 -2.73
C GLN A 238 -19.48 -13.70 -1.84
N HIS A 239 -19.83 -13.76 -0.55
CA HIS A 239 -19.43 -14.80 0.38
C HIS A 239 -20.50 -15.88 0.53
N ALA A 240 -20.07 -17.12 0.69
CA ALA A 240 -20.93 -18.21 1.10
C ALA A 240 -21.33 -18.06 2.58
N ALA A 241 -22.23 -18.94 3.06
CA ALA A 241 -22.76 -18.87 4.43
C ALA A 241 -21.69 -19.05 5.53
N ASP A 242 -20.51 -19.53 5.19
CA ASP A 242 -19.38 -19.65 6.13
C ASP A 242 -18.52 -18.38 6.23
N GLY A 243 -18.81 -17.35 5.42
CA GLY A 243 -18.07 -16.09 5.40
C GLY A 243 -16.64 -16.22 4.88
N PHE A 244 -16.25 -17.38 4.32
CA PHE A 244 -14.89 -17.67 3.88
C PHE A 244 -14.83 -18.08 2.40
N HIS A 245 -15.70 -18.99 1.96
CA HIS A 245 -15.72 -19.43 0.57
C HIS A 245 -16.47 -18.43 -0.31
N PRO A 246 -16.11 -18.28 -1.59
CA PRO A 246 -16.89 -17.50 -2.53
C PRO A 246 -18.29 -18.10 -2.75
N SER A 247 -19.31 -17.25 -2.83
CA SER A 247 -20.63 -17.64 -3.31
C SER A 247 -20.64 -17.82 -4.82
N ALA A 248 -21.79 -18.21 -5.38
CA ALA A 248 -21.99 -18.23 -6.83
C ALA A 248 -21.74 -16.85 -7.48
N ALA A 249 -22.03 -15.75 -6.76
CA ALA A 249 -21.73 -14.39 -7.23
C ALA A 249 -20.21 -14.12 -7.17
N GLY A 250 -19.55 -14.51 -6.08
CA GLY A 250 -18.10 -14.39 -5.94
C GLY A 250 -17.33 -15.15 -7.03
N TYR A 251 -17.75 -16.38 -7.35
CA TYR A 251 -17.12 -17.14 -8.44
C TYR A 251 -17.39 -16.57 -9.84
N ARG A 252 -18.54 -15.92 -10.06
CA ARG A 252 -18.78 -15.20 -11.33
C ARG A 252 -17.84 -14.00 -11.48
N LEU A 253 -17.65 -13.22 -10.43
CA LEU A 253 -16.70 -12.09 -10.40
C LEU A 253 -15.26 -12.58 -10.64
N TRP A 254 -14.85 -13.63 -9.94
CA TRP A 254 -13.51 -14.17 -10.11
C TRP A 254 -13.32 -14.75 -11.52
N SER A 255 -14.32 -15.43 -12.06
CA SER A 255 -14.28 -15.95 -13.42
C SER A 255 -14.19 -14.87 -14.50
N SER A 256 -14.82 -13.70 -14.32
CA SER A 256 -14.68 -12.58 -15.26
C SER A 256 -13.27 -11.99 -15.29
N ILE A 257 -12.48 -12.20 -14.25
CA ILE A 257 -11.09 -11.74 -14.13
C ILE A 257 -10.12 -12.77 -14.76
N VAL A 258 -10.33 -14.06 -14.53
CA VAL A 258 -9.37 -15.10 -14.94
C VAL A 258 -9.59 -15.61 -16.37
N ALA A 259 -10.83 -15.73 -16.83
CA ALA A 259 -11.13 -16.30 -18.15
C ALA A 259 -10.53 -15.49 -19.32
N PRO A 260 -10.63 -14.14 -19.35
CA PRO A 260 -10.03 -13.35 -20.43
C PRO A 260 -8.50 -13.47 -20.45
N ARG A 261 -7.85 -13.52 -19.28
CA ARG A 261 -6.39 -13.67 -19.17
C ARG A 261 -5.92 -15.03 -19.70
N ILE A 262 -6.65 -16.10 -19.41
CA ILE A 262 -6.37 -17.44 -19.96
C ILE A 262 -6.55 -17.43 -21.50
N ALA A 263 -7.64 -16.85 -22.01
CA ALA A 263 -7.89 -16.78 -23.44
C ALA A 263 -6.76 -16.04 -24.18
N GLN A 264 -6.36 -14.86 -23.67
CA GLN A 264 -5.29 -14.08 -24.25
C GLN A 264 -3.95 -14.81 -24.22
N ALA A 265 -3.64 -15.52 -23.12
CA ALA A 265 -2.41 -16.29 -23.01
C ALA A 265 -2.37 -17.45 -24.04
N LEU A 266 -3.48 -18.14 -24.24
CA LEU A 266 -3.60 -19.18 -25.27
C LEU A 266 -3.40 -18.62 -26.68
N GLU A 267 -3.93 -17.44 -26.98
CA GLU A 267 -3.74 -16.77 -28.27
C GLU A 267 -2.28 -16.41 -28.51
N ARG A 268 -1.59 -15.85 -27.50
CA ARG A 268 -0.16 -15.54 -27.57
C ARG A 268 0.68 -16.79 -27.83
N GLN A 269 0.40 -17.89 -27.14
CA GLN A 269 1.12 -19.16 -27.34
C GLN A 269 0.91 -19.69 -28.77
N ARG A 270 -0.33 -19.67 -29.28
CA ARG A 270 -0.63 -20.08 -30.66
C ARG A 270 0.05 -19.18 -31.70
N ALA A 271 0.13 -17.88 -31.45
CA ALA A 271 0.81 -16.94 -32.33
C ALA A 271 2.33 -17.22 -32.38
N ALA A 272 2.94 -17.47 -31.22
CA ALA A 272 4.35 -17.85 -31.12
C ALA A 272 4.66 -19.16 -31.86
N SER A 273 3.80 -20.19 -31.70
CA SER A 273 3.97 -21.49 -32.37
C SER A 273 3.75 -21.46 -33.88
N ARG A 274 3.01 -20.47 -34.41
CA ARG A 274 2.72 -20.34 -35.85
C ARG A 274 3.78 -19.59 -36.65
N GLY A 275 4.85 -19.11 -36.02
CA GLY A 275 5.97 -18.45 -36.72
C GLY A 275 5.55 -17.19 -37.51
N MET A 276 4.48 -16.52 -37.11
CA MET A 276 3.99 -15.34 -37.81
C MET A 276 4.80 -14.11 -37.38
N SER A 277 5.90 -13.89 -38.12
CA SER A 277 6.68 -12.67 -38.12
C SER A 277 5.81 -11.50 -38.57
N THR A 278 5.75 -10.44 -37.76
CA THR A 278 5.42 -9.09 -38.24
C THR A 278 6.42 -8.08 -37.68
N VAL A 279 7.15 -7.48 -38.62
CA VAL A 279 7.92 -6.23 -38.60
C VAL A 279 9.37 -6.29 -38.08
N SER A 280 10.27 -6.54 -39.03
CA SER A 280 11.60 -5.93 -39.26
C SER A 280 12.49 -5.52 -38.08
N GLU A 281 13.38 -6.42 -37.67
CA GLU A 281 14.68 -6.08 -37.05
C GLU A 281 15.76 -5.92 -38.13
N PRO A 282 16.69 -4.93 -38.03
CA PRO A 282 17.91 -4.97 -38.80
C PRO A 282 18.91 -5.94 -38.16
N SER A 283 19.49 -6.77 -39.02
CA SER A 283 20.41 -7.87 -38.75
C SER A 283 21.56 -7.56 -37.77
N THR A 284 21.59 -8.26 -36.64
CA THR A 284 22.81 -8.46 -35.83
C THR A 284 23.59 -9.68 -36.32
N GLN A 285 24.77 -9.45 -36.89
CA GLN A 285 25.81 -10.47 -36.99
C GLN A 285 26.24 -10.89 -35.57
N ARG A 286 26.20 -12.20 -35.31
CA ARG A 286 26.73 -12.80 -34.07
C ARG A 286 28.26 -12.71 -34.05
N GLN A 287 28.81 -12.18 -32.97
CA GLN A 287 30.14 -12.52 -32.46
C GLN A 287 30.16 -12.46 -30.91
N PRO A 288 31.14 -13.11 -30.25
CA PRO A 288 30.87 -14.05 -29.17
C PRO A 288 30.86 -13.46 -27.77
N THR A 289 30.18 -14.19 -26.89
CA THR A 289 30.12 -14.09 -25.43
C THR A 289 31.43 -13.64 -24.78
N THR A 290 31.37 -12.55 -24.03
CA THR A 290 32.31 -12.25 -22.94
C THR A 290 31.51 -11.82 -21.71
N GLU A 291 31.54 -12.69 -20.70
CA GLU A 291 31.45 -12.46 -19.26
C GLU A 291 30.55 -11.34 -18.71
N GLY A 292 29.39 -11.76 -18.21
CA GLY A 292 28.87 -11.43 -16.87
C GLY A 292 28.73 -9.96 -16.46
N GLN A 293 27.52 -9.42 -16.60
CA GLN A 293 27.03 -8.34 -15.73
C GLN A 293 25.68 -8.75 -15.12
N PRO A 294 25.51 -8.67 -13.78
CA PRO A 294 24.26 -9.02 -13.11
C PRO A 294 23.24 -7.87 -13.19
N THR A 295 21.98 -8.27 -13.25
CA THR A 295 20.77 -7.43 -13.16
C THR A 295 20.76 -6.61 -11.85
N THR A 296 20.45 -5.32 -11.96
CA THR A 296 20.54 -4.31 -10.89
C THR A 296 19.46 -4.45 -9.82
N GLU A 297 19.87 -4.58 -8.55
CA GLU A 297 19.04 -4.47 -7.33
C GLU A 297 18.92 -2.97 -6.92
N GLY A 298 17.70 -2.46 -6.75
CA GLY A 298 17.40 -1.02 -6.50
C GLY A 298 16.72 -0.74 -5.14
N ALA A 299 16.77 0.54 -4.72
CA ALA A 299 16.20 1.07 -3.48
C ALA A 299 14.66 1.31 -3.60
N PRO A 300 13.93 1.72 -2.52
CA PRO A 300 12.46 1.71 -2.53
C PRO A 300 11.89 2.74 -3.50
N ARG A 301 11.05 2.27 -4.43
CA ARG A 301 10.46 3.10 -5.49
C ARG A 301 9.20 3.83 -4.99
N ARG A 302 8.96 5.10 -5.34
CA ARG A 302 7.85 5.95 -4.80
C ARG A 302 7.20 6.67 -5.97
N GLY A 303 5.87 6.63 -6.13
CA GLY A 303 5.24 7.09 -7.37
C GLY A 303 4.12 8.09 -7.15
N ILE A 304 4.07 9.11 -8.01
CA ILE A 304 3.24 10.31 -7.87
C ILE A 304 1.72 10.05 -7.84
N VAL A 305 1.25 9.04 -8.59
CA VAL A 305 -0.16 8.64 -8.62
C VAL A 305 -0.43 7.59 -7.54
N PRO A 306 -1.29 7.90 -6.56
CA PRO A 306 -1.56 6.98 -5.46
C PRO A 306 -2.42 5.79 -5.89
N PRO A 307 -2.30 4.62 -5.22
CA PRO A 307 -3.05 3.42 -5.56
C PRO A 307 -4.56 3.62 -5.58
N TYR A 308 -5.09 4.37 -4.61
CA TYR A 308 -6.54 4.57 -4.48
C TYR A 308 -7.13 5.23 -5.73
N LEU A 309 -6.40 6.14 -6.38
CA LEU A 309 -6.86 6.85 -7.58
C LEU A 309 -6.91 5.89 -8.77
N LEU A 310 -5.88 5.05 -8.94
CA LEU A 310 -5.87 4.02 -9.96
C LEU A 310 -6.95 2.94 -9.69
N GLU A 311 -7.22 2.62 -8.42
CA GLU A 311 -8.27 1.67 -8.04
C GLU A 311 -9.67 2.21 -8.35
N GLN A 312 -9.92 3.52 -8.11
CA GLN A 312 -11.14 4.19 -8.53
C GLN A 312 -11.30 4.17 -10.05
N LEU A 313 -10.24 4.52 -10.80
CA LEU A 313 -10.26 4.48 -12.27
C LEU A 313 -10.50 3.07 -12.82
N ALA A 314 -9.91 2.05 -12.21
CA ALA A 314 -10.16 0.66 -12.58
C ALA A 314 -11.64 0.28 -12.37
N ALA A 315 -12.30 0.84 -11.35
CA ALA A 315 -13.71 0.60 -11.04
C ALA A 315 -14.69 1.50 -11.82
N ALA A 316 -14.24 2.62 -12.38
CA ALA A 316 -15.09 3.63 -13.02
C ALA A 316 -15.77 3.17 -14.32
N GLY A 317 -15.34 2.05 -14.91
CA GLY A 317 -15.94 1.49 -16.13
C GLY A 317 -15.61 2.27 -17.41
N LEU A 318 -14.50 3.03 -17.41
CA LEU A 318 -13.98 3.73 -18.59
C LEU A 318 -13.21 2.74 -19.49
N PRO A 319 -13.48 2.68 -20.81
CA PRO A 319 -12.95 1.62 -21.67
C PRO A 319 -11.43 1.50 -21.71
N THR A 320 -10.69 2.62 -21.80
CA THR A 320 -9.22 2.62 -21.89
C THR A 320 -8.60 2.89 -20.51
N ALA A 321 -9.04 3.94 -19.82
CA ALA A 321 -8.50 4.31 -18.51
C ALA A 321 -8.59 3.19 -17.47
N SER A 322 -9.68 2.41 -17.40
CA SER A 322 -9.77 1.30 -16.43
C SER A 322 -8.76 0.18 -16.71
N ILE A 323 -8.51 -0.14 -17.98
CA ILE A 323 -7.51 -1.17 -18.37
C ILE A 323 -6.10 -0.69 -18.07
N VAL A 324 -5.82 0.57 -18.36
CA VAL A 324 -4.53 1.20 -18.08
C VAL A 324 -4.29 1.27 -16.57
N ALA A 325 -5.29 1.65 -15.79
CA ALA A 325 -5.19 1.72 -14.34
C ALA A 325 -4.93 0.34 -13.72
N GLU A 326 -5.64 -0.71 -14.15
CA GLU A 326 -5.37 -2.09 -13.71
C GLU A 326 -3.95 -2.55 -14.06
N ARG A 327 -3.47 -2.22 -15.26
CA ARG A 327 -2.12 -2.57 -15.71
C ARG A 327 -1.05 -1.83 -14.90
N THR A 328 -1.25 -0.53 -14.70
CA THR A 328 -0.38 0.33 -13.90
C THR A 328 -0.31 -0.17 -12.47
N LEU A 329 -1.46 -0.50 -11.84
CA LEU A 329 -1.51 -1.14 -10.53
C LEU A 329 -0.74 -2.46 -10.49
N GLY A 330 -0.83 -3.28 -11.55
CA GLY A 330 -0.08 -4.53 -11.67
C GLY A 330 1.44 -4.31 -11.71
N LEU A 331 1.89 -3.35 -12.53
CA LEU A 331 3.29 -2.96 -12.63
C LEU A 331 3.80 -2.38 -11.30
N ASP A 332 3.04 -1.47 -10.70
CA ASP A 332 3.31 -0.86 -9.41
C ASP A 332 3.45 -1.88 -8.28
N ARG A 333 2.62 -2.94 -8.30
CA ARG A 333 2.72 -4.04 -7.33
C ARG A 333 4.00 -4.85 -7.53
N GLY A 334 4.41 -5.11 -8.77
CA GLY A 334 5.71 -5.74 -9.06
C GLY A 334 6.88 -4.88 -8.57
N ILE A 335 6.82 -3.59 -8.87
CA ILE A 335 7.75 -2.55 -8.41
C ILE A 335 7.76 -2.48 -6.86
N ARG A 336 6.63 -2.71 -6.17
CA ARG A 336 6.50 -2.80 -4.70
C ARG A 336 7.09 -4.08 -4.11
N ALA A 337 6.85 -5.22 -4.75
CA ALA A 337 7.35 -6.51 -4.29
C ALA A 337 8.88 -6.64 -4.39
N GLU A 338 9.50 -5.99 -5.38
CA GLU A 338 10.97 -5.84 -5.46
C GLU A 338 11.53 -5.10 -4.21
N ARG A 339 10.77 -4.17 -3.61
CA ARG A 339 11.16 -3.37 -2.43
C ARG A 339 11.30 -4.19 -1.14
N GLU A 340 10.44 -5.19 -0.94
CA GLU A 340 10.43 -6.01 0.28
C GLU A 340 11.50 -7.11 0.27
N THR A 341 12.13 -7.34 -0.87
CA THR A 341 13.11 -8.42 -1.07
C THR A 341 14.51 -7.92 -1.40
N ALA A 342 14.67 -6.65 -1.77
CA ALA A 342 15.95 -6.03 -2.04
C ALA A 342 16.76 -5.80 -0.75
N ALA A 343 18.00 -6.29 -0.74
CA ALA A 343 19.01 -5.81 0.21
C ALA A 343 19.31 -4.32 -0.10
N PRO A 344 19.77 -3.52 0.88
CA PRO A 344 20.25 -2.17 0.58
C PRO A 344 21.29 -2.27 -0.54
N PRO A 345 21.23 -1.38 -1.56
CA PRO A 345 22.11 -1.46 -2.71
C PRO A 345 23.57 -1.49 -2.25
N ARG A 346 24.36 -2.41 -2.82
CA ARG A 346 25.81 -2.42 -2.59
C ARG A 346 26.37 -1.07 -3.05
N PRO A 347 27.33 -0.46 -2.32
CA PRO A 347 27.90 0.85 -2.66
C PRO A 347 28.38 0.96 -4.12
N SER A 348 28.84 -0.15 -4.69
CA SER A 348 29.36 -0.25 -6.07
C SER A 348 28.30 -0.22 -7.19
N LEU A 349 27.01 -0.14 -6.88
CA LEU A 349 25.90 -0.10 -7.87
C LEU A 349 25.22 1.27 -7.97
N ARG A 350 25.52 2.20 -7.07
CA ARG A 350 25.09 3.60 -7.22
C ARG A 350 26.00 4.25 -8.28
N PRO A 351 25.46 5.11 -9.16
CA PRO A 351 26.31 5.98 -9.98
C PRO A 351 27.26 6.71 -9.03
N GLU A 352 28.56 6.53 -9.20
CA GLU A 352 29.50 7.31 -8.42
C GLU A 352 29.48 8.75 -8.95
N PRO A 353 29.60 9.75 -8.06
CA PRO A 353 29.81 11.12 -8.51
C PRO A 353 31.02 11.16 -9.47
N PRO A 354 30.94 11.96 -10.53
CA PRO A 354 32.06 12.16 -11.43
C PRO A 354 33.29 12.65 -10.65
N ALA A 355 34.47 12.10 -10.94
CA ALA A 355 35.72 12.62 -10.40
C ALA A 355 35.93 14.05 -10.94
N ARG A 356 35.71 15.05 -10.09
CA ARG A 356 35.91 16.46 -10.46
C ARG A 356 37.36 16.88 -10.31
N THR A 357 37.79 17.76 -11.18
CA THR A 357 39.09 18.40 -11.04
C THR A 357 39.03 19.40 -9.87
N PRO A 358 40.05 19.50 -9.00
CA PRO A 358 40.05 20.52 -7.95
C PRO A 358 39.89 21.93 -8.53
N GLY A 359 38.82 22.63 -8.14
CA GLY A 359 38.48 23.99 -8.61
C GLY A 359 37.47 24.04 -9.77
N GLU A 360 37.00 22.91 -10.27
CA GLU A 360 35.91 22.84 -11.24
C GLU A 360 34.57 23.22 -10.58
N ALA A 361 33.85 24.17 -11.18
CA ALA A 361 32.55 24.61 -10.68
C ALA A 361 31.51 23.49 -10.80
N PRO A 362 30.60 23.33 -9.83
CA PRO A 362 29.51 22.37 -9.94
C PRO A 362 28.66 22.62 -11.20
N ALA A 363 28.30 21.53 -11.88
CA ALA A 363 27.44 21.53 -13.05
C ALA A 363 26.58 20.25 -13.05
N PRO A 364 25.35 20.29 -13.61
CA PRO A 364 24.51 19.13 -13.71
C PRO A 364 25.13 18.10 -14.67
N GLN A 365 24.81 16.82 -14.44
CA GLN A 365 25.10 15.74 -15.37
C GLN A 365 23.82 14.96 -15.62
N ARG A 366 23.13 15.29 -16.71
CA ARG A 366 21.84 14.68 -17.05
C ARG A 366 22.01 13.57 -18.08
N VAL A 367 21.25 12.49 -17.92
CA VAL A 367 21.11 11.42 -18.92
C VAL A 367 19.65 10.98 -19.01
N ILE A 368 19.06 11.18 -20.18
CA ILE A 368 17.70 10.74 -20.51
C ILE A 368 17.78 9.50 -21.38
N SER A 369 17.02 8.48 -20.99
CA SER A 369 16.86 7.22 -21.72
C SER A 369 15.41 7.02 -22.13
N ASP A 370 15.21 6.28 -23.21
CA ASP A 370 13.90 5.94 -23.77
C ASP A 370 13.67 4.43 -23.62
N ALA A 371 12.61 4.07 -22.89
CA ALA A 371 12.20 2.69 -22.69
C ALA A 371 11.36 2.11 -23.85
N LYS A 372 10.94 2.93 -24.81
CA LYS A 372 10.24 2.57 -26.06
C LYS A 372 8.96 1.79 -25.80
N GLY A 373 8.19 2.19 -24.79
CA GLY A 373 6.97 1.53 -24.35
C GLY A 373 7.20 0.20 -23.61
N THR A 374 8.46 -0.19 -23.36
CA THR A 374 8.80 -1.36 -22.55
C THR A 374 8.96 -0.99 -21.08
N THR A 375 9.00 -1.99 -20.21
CA THR A 375 9.30 -1.79 -18.77
C THR A 375 10.77 -2.05 -18.43
N THR A 376 11.66 -2.14 -19.43
CA THR A 376 13.08 -2.42 -19.22
C THR A 376 13.84 -1.13 -18.96
N LEU A 377 14.46 -1.02 -17.78
CA LEU A 377 15.27 0.14 -17.39
C LEU A 377 16.77 -0.14 -17.60
N PRO A 378 17.60 0.86 -17.97
CA PRO A 378 17.23 2.26 -18.27
C PRO A 378 16.56 2.47 -19.63
N GLY A 379 16.58 1.48 -20.52
CA GLY A 379 16.24 1.68 -21.94
C GLY A 379 17.46 2.14 -22.74
N THR A 380 17.23 2.88 -23.82
CA THR A 380 18.31 3.39 -24.70
C THR A 380 18.59 4.85 -24.37
N ARG A 381 19.85 5.26 -24.13
CA ARG A 381 20.20 6.69 -23.98
C ARG A 381 19.81 7.46 -25.24
N VAL A 382 19.08 8.57 -25.07
CA VAL A 382 18.61 9.43 -26.16
C VAL A 382 19.11 10.87 -26.05
N ARG A 383 19.34 11.39 -24.83
CA ARG A 383 19.90 12.74 -24.61
C ARG A 383 20.77 12.76 -23.37
N GLY A 384 21.81 13.59 -23.34
CA GLY A 384 22.56 13.85 -22.12
C GLY A 384 23.22 15.23 -22.10
N GLU A 385 24.06 15.46 -21.09
CA GLU A 385 24.60 16.79 -20.84
C GLU A 385 25.29 17.41 -22.07
N GLY A 386 24.82 18.59 -22.50
CA GLY A 386 25.32 19.29 -23.69
C GLY A 386 24.78 18.81 -25.05
N ASP A 387 23.97 17.74 -25.10
CA ASP A 387 23.33 17.29 -26.35
C ASP A 387 22.15 18.22 -26.73
N GLU A 388 22.01 18.49 -28.03
CA GLU A 388 20.89 19.26 -28.60
C GLU A 388 19.52 18.61 -28.32
N PRO A 389 18.42 19.40 -28.31
CA PRO A 389 17.06 18.87 -28.21
C PRO A 389 16.76 17.79 -29.25
N THR A 390 16.00 16.78 -28.83
CA THR A 390 15.70 15.60 -29.66
C THR A 390 14.49 15.80 -30.55
N GLY A 391 13.60 16.74 -30.20
CA GLY A 391 12.29 16.93 -30.84
C GLY A 391 11.22 15.97 -30.32
N ASP A 392 11.55 15.17 -29.31
CA ASP A 392 10.58 14.43 -28.51
C ASP A 392 10.27 15.22 -27.24
N ASP A 393 9.00 15.59 -27.07
CA ASP A 393 8.56 16.47 -25.98
C ASP A 393 8.86 15.85 -24.61
N ALA A 394 8.66 14.53 -24.41
CA ALA A 394 8.89 13.91 -23.11
C ALA A 394 10.38 13.87 -22.76
N VAL A 395 11.23 13.56 -23.74
CA VAL A 395 12.69 13.58 -23.57
C VAL A 395 13.17 14.99 -23.23
N ASP A 396 12.69 15.99 -23.98
CA ASP A 396 13.14 17.36 -23.85
C ASP A 396 12.63 18.01 -22.56
N GLN A 397 11.37 17.79 -22.19
CA GLN A 397 10.80 18.22 -20.91
C GLN A 397 11.52 17.59 -19.72
N ALA A 398 11.79 16.28 -19.75
CA ALA A 398 12.55 15.62 -18.70
C ALA A 398 13.94 16.24 -18.57
N TYR A 399 14.64 16.45 -19.68
CA TYR A 399 15.98 17.05 -19.68
C TYR A 399 16.01 18.46 -19.07
N GLU A 400 15.09 19.33 -19.47
CA GLU A 400 15.01 20.70 -18.95
C GLU A 400 14.58 20.70 -17.48
N GLY A 401 13.54 19.93 -17.10
CA GLY A 401 13.07 19.85 -15.71
C GLY A 401 14.09 19.29 -14.73
N LEU A 402 14.91 18.31 -15.16
CA LEU A 402 16.07 17.86 -14.38
C LEU A 402 17.09 19.00 -14.18
N GLY A 403 17.26 19.86 -15.18
CA GLY A 403 18.12 21.04 -15.12
C GLY A 403 17.59 22.07 -14.14
N ASP A 404 16.30 22.40 -14.21
CA ASP A 404 15.64 23.35 -13.31
C ASP A 404 15.73 22.91 -11.85
N ALA A 405 15.53 21.62 -11.59
CA ALA A 405 15.65 21.06 -10.27
C ALA A 405 17.09 21.13 -9.72
N TRP A 406 18.08 20.84 -10.55
CA TRP A 406 19.49 21.02 -10.16
C TRP A 406 19.81 22.50 -9.87
N GLN A 407 19.28 23.42 -10.69
CA GLN A 407 19.49 24.85 -10.51
C GLN A 407 18.92 25.33 -9.18
N LEU A 408 17.70 24.92 -8.81
CA LEU A 408 17.14 25.21 -7.49
C LEU A 408 18.09 24.71 -6.37
N LEU A 409 18.46 23.42 -6.40
CA LEU A 409 19.30 22.83 -5.36
C LEU A 409 20.63 23.56 -5.21
N MET A 410 21.29 23.91 -6.33
CA MET A 410 22.57 24.59 -6.31
C MET A 410 22.45 26.06 -5.91
N GLN A 411 21.55 26.81 -6.56
CA GLN A 411 21.48 28.27 -6.41
C GLN A 411 20.80 28.68 -5.10
N ALA A 412 19.73 28.00 -4.70
CA ALA A 412 19.00 28.33 -3.48
C ALA A 412 19.63 27.66 -2.25
N PHE A 413 20.04 26.39 -2.36
CA PHE A 413 20.44 25.59 -1.19
C PHE A 413 21.94 25.27 -1.13
N GLY A 414 22.73 25.64 -2.15
CA GLY A 414 24.15 25.31 -2.22
C GLY A 414 24.41 23.79 -2.29
N ARG A 415 23.40 22.99 -2.67
CA ARG A 415 23.46 21.54 -2.69
C ARG A 415 23.76 21.05 -4.11
N ASP A 416 24.86 20.33 -4.24
CA ASP A 416 25.28 19.75 -5.51
C ASP A 416 24.58 18.43 -5.82
N SER A 417 23.47 18.53 -6.56
CA SER A 417 22.64 17.38 -6.94
C SER A 417 22.01 16.65 -5.74
N LEU A 418 21.49 15.45 -5.96
CA LEU A 418 20.63 14.74 -5.01
C LEU A 418 21.35 14.39 -3.72
N ASP A 419 22.61 13.97 -3.81
CA ASP A 419 23.46 13.55 -2.70
C ASP A 419 24.32 14.67 -2.10
N GLY A 420 24.31 15.87 -2.69
CA GLY A 420 25.18 16.98 -2.31
C GLY A 420 26.63 16.82 -2.78
N ALA A 421 26.93 15.82 -3.61
CA ALA A 421 28.26 15.52 -4.13
C ALA A 421 28.31 15.43 -5.67
N GLY A 422 27.24 15.82 -6.36
CA GLY A 422 27.20 15.89 -7.82
C GLY A 422 26.71 14.60 -8.50
N LEU A 423 25.87 13.80 -7.83
CA LEU A 423 25.25 12.61 -8.43
C LEU A 423 24.64 12.91 -9.82
N PRO A 424 24.89 12.08 -10.85
CA PRO A 424 24.21 12.22 -12.13
C PRO A 424 22.68 12.12 -12.00
N LEU A 425 21.97 12.99 -12.71
CA LEU A 425 20.52 13.00 -12.77
C LEU A 425 20.06 12.14 -13.94
N LEU A 426 19.50 10.99 -13.61
CA LEU A 426 19.12 9.96 -14.58
C LEU A 426 17.60 9.93 -14.71
N ALA A 427 17.09 9.89 -15.93
CA ALA A 427 15.67 9.69 -16.21
C ALA A 427 15.43 8.68 -17.33
N THR A 428 14.32 7.96 -17.25
CA THR A 428 13.79 7.13 -18.34
C THR A 428 12.37 7.59 -18.68
N VAL A 429 12.11 7.90 -19.95
CA VAL A 429 10.78 8.25 -20.49
C VAL A 429 10.19 7.11 -21.31
N HIS A 430 8.92 7.24 -21.69
CA HIS A 430 8.15 6.22 -22.44
C HIS A 430 8.17 4.85 -21.77
N TYR A 431 8.10 4.85 -20.43
CA TYR A 431 8.10 3.62 -19.65
C TYR A 431 6.74 2.93 -19.71
N GLY A 432 6.73 1.68 -20.17
CA GLY A 432 5.52 0.89 -20.33
C GLY A 432 4.56 1.45 -21.39
N GLU A 433 3.52 0.68 -21.71
CA GLU A 433 2.47 1.13 -22.63
C GLU A 433 1.40 1.88 -21.85
N ALA A 434 1.24 3.18 -22.14
CA ALA A 434 0.29 4.09 -21.50
C ALA A 434 0.39 4.10 -19.96
N TYR A 435 1.58 3.93 -19.41
CA TYR A 435 1.76 3.82 -17.96
C TYR A 435 1.28 5.10 -17.27
N ALA A 436 0.32 4.95 -16.35
CA ALA A 436 -0.35 6.06 -15.68
C ALA A 436 0.32 6.43 -14.35
N ASN A 437 1.66 6.50 -14.34
CA ASN A 437 2.41 6.94 -13.17
C ASN A 437 3.81 7.49 -13.56
N ALA A 438 4.46 8.12 -12.59
CA ALA A 438 5.90 8.37 -12.56
C ALA A 438 6.45 7.92 -11.21
N PHE A 439 7.74 7.60 -11.14
CA PHE A 439 8.37 7.23 -9.88
C PHE A 439 9.89 7.42 -9.87
N TRP A 440 10.45 7.71 -8.70
CA TRP A 440 11.86 7.52 -8.37
C TRP A 440 12.12 6.05 -8.05
N ASP A 441 13.12 5.44 -8.68
CA ASP A 441 13.42 4.01 -8.53
C ASP A 441 14.54 3.69 -7.50
N GLY A 442 15.05 4.72 -6.82
CA GLY A 442 16.25 4.65 -5.98
C GLY A 442 17.54 5.07 -6.68
N THR A 443 17.53 5.17 -8.01
CA THR A 443 18.70 5.54 -8.85
C THR A 443 18.34 6.52 -9.95
N ARG A 444 17.13 6.46 -10.52
CA ARG A 444 16.64 7.30 -11.61
C ARG A 444 15.16 7.61 -11.47
N MET A 445 14.73 8.68 -12.14
CA MET A 445 13.32 8.98 -12.34
C MET A 445 12.79 8.20 -13.55
N VAL A 446 11.53 7.76 -13.48
CA VAL A 446 10.88 6.98 -14.54
C VAL A 446 9.52 7.59 -14.81
N PHE A 447 9.24 7.90 -16.07
CA PHE A 447 8.02 8.59 -16.49
C PHE A 447 7.23 7.75 -17.49
N GLY A 448 5.95 7.55 -17.21
CA GLY A 448 4.98 7.07 -18.17
C GLY A 448 4.40 8.19 -19.03
N ASP A 449 3.79 7.82 -20.14
CA ASP A 449 3.16 8.75 -21.08
C ASP A 449 1.70 9.07 -20.72
N GLY A 450 1.12 8.37 -19.74
CA GLY A 450 -0.32 8.42 -19.48
C GLY A 450 -1.16 7.73 -20.57
N ASP A 451 -2.47 7.72 -20.40
CA ASP A 451 -3.42 7.06 -21.31
C ASP A 451 -4.01 8.00 -22.36
N GLY A 452 -3.75 9.31 -22.27
CA GLY A 452 -4.34 10.33 -23.13
C GLY A 452 -5.85 10.53 -22.93
N GLU A 453 -6.48 9.77 -22.02
CA GLU A 453 -7.89 9.91 -21.64
C GLU A 453 -8.00 10.67 -20.32
N VAL A 454 -7.32 10.18 -19.28
CA VAL A 454 -7.25 10.79 -17.94
C VAL A 454 -5.93 11.52 -17.74
N PHE A 455 -4.83 10.89 -18.14
CA PHE A 455 -3.47 11.39 -17.94
C PHE A 455 -2.83 11.79 -19.27
N ALA A 456 -2.43 13.05 -19.39
CA ALA A 456 -1.79 13.61 -20.58
C ALA A 456 -0.29 13.30 -20.70
N GLY A 457 0.35 12.91 -19.59
CA GLY A 457 1.79 12.60 -19.51
C GLY A 457 2.44 13.22 -18.28
N PHE A 458 3.43 12.52 -17.70
CA PHE A 458 4.02 12.90 -16.41
C PHE A 458 5.24 13.81 -16.52
N THR A 459 5.81 14.00 -17.71
CA THR A 459 6.86 15.00 -17.97
C THR A 459 6.29 16.41 -18.24
N ASN A 460 4.98 16.51 -18.48
CA ASN A 460 4.30 17.79 -18.77
C ASN A 460 4.31 18.77 -17.58
N ALA A 461 4.51 18.26 -16.35
CA ALA A 461 4.50 19.03 -15.12
C ALA A 461 5.89 19.00 -14.48
N VAL A 462 6.59 20.14 -14.51
CA VAL A 462 7.95 20.26 -13.95
C VAL A 462 8.00 19.99 -12.44
N ASP A 463 6.90 20.27 -11.74
CA ASP A 463 6.71 19.96 -10.33
C ASP A 463 6.60 18.45 -10.06
N VAL A 464 6.12 17.63 -11.02
CA VAL A 464 6.20 16.16 -10.92
C VAL A 464 7.65 15.70 -11.07
N ILE A 465 8.41 16.27 -12.01
CA ILE A 465 9.85 15.97 -12.15
C ILE A 465 10.60 16.35 -10.86
N GLY A 466 10.32 17.53 -10.30
CA GLY A 466 10.88 18.00 -9.04
C GLY A 466 10.46 17.14 -7.84
N HIS A 467 9.23 16.62 -7.82
CA HIS A 467 8.76 15.70 -6.79
C HIS A 467 9.55 14.39 -6.78
N GLU A 468 9.68 13.73 -7.95
CA GLU A 468 10.47 12.49 -8.04
C GLU A 468 11.93 12.70 -7.65
N LEU A 469 12.47 13.87 -8.00
CA LEU A 469 13.80 14.28 -7.60
C LEU A 469 13.91 14.50 -6.08
N GLY A 470 12.87 15.05 -5.46
CA GLY A 470 12.76 15.25 -4.02
C GLY A 470 12.89 13.93 -3.24
N HIS A 471 12.32 12.83 -3.74
CA HIS A 471 12.55 11.51 -3.14
C HIS A 471 14.02 11.08 -3.14
N GLY A 472 14.76 11.44 -4.20
CA GLY A 472 16.21 11.25 -4.27
C GLY A 472 16.95 12.00 -3.17
N VAL A 473 16.62 13.29 -2.98
CA VAL A 473 17.18 14.12 -1.89
C VAL A 473 16.88 13.50 -0.52
N ILE A 474 15.62 13.12 -0.25
CA ILE A 474 15.20 12.50 1.01
C ILE A 474 15.98 11.19 1.27
N SER A 475 16.12 10.33 0.25
CA SER A 475 16.83 9.04 0.39
C SER A 475 18.33 9.18 0.65
N SER A 476 18.92 10.34 0.32
CA SER A 476 20.33 10.65 0.57
C SER A 476 20.57 11.38 1.90
N THR A 477 19.51 11.73 2.62
CA THR A 477 19.53 12.54 3.85
C THR A 477 18.86 11.78 5.00
N ALA A 478 17.65 12.17 5.42
CA ALA A 478 16.93 11.57 6.54
C ALA A 478 16.39 10.15 6.25
N ASP A 479 16.28 9.77 4.96
CA ASP A 479 15.77 8.48 4.48
C ASP A 479 14.46 8.06 5.17
N LEU A 480 13.50 9.00 5.22
CA LEU A 480 12.23 8.84 5.91
C LEU A 480 11.52 7.55 5.49
N VAL A 481 11.11 6.75 6.49
CA VAL A 481 10.36 5.52 6.29
C VAL A 481 9.08 5.83 5.53
N TYR A 482 8.84 5.11 4.44
CA TYR A 482 7.71 5.40 3.56
C TYR A 482 6.43 4.70 4.05
N ARG A 483 5.98 5.07 5.24
CA ARG A 483 4.78 4.55 5.91
C ARG A 483 4.25 5.55 6.95
N ASP A 484 2.95 5.60 7.15
CA ASP A 484 2.27 6.42 8.17
C ASP A 484 2.73 7.90 8.07
N GLN A 485 2.88 8.62 9.20
CA GLN A 485 3.35 10.02 9.21
C GLN A 485 4.74 10.23 8.60
N PRO A 486 5.76 9.39 8.86
CA PRO A 486 7.05 9.54 8.18
C PRO A 486 6.95 9.45 6.65
N GLY A 487 6.04 8.60 6.14
CA GLY A 487 5.76 8.51 4.72
C GLY A 487 5.00 9.70 4.17
N ALA A 488 4.04 10.24 4.94
CA ALA A 488 3.35 11.47 4.56
C ALA A 488 4.27 12.70 4.58
N LEU A 489 5.26 12.76 5.46
CA LEU A 489 6.34 13.76 5.40
C LEU A 489 7.21 13.57 4.15
N ASN A 490 7.50 12.32 3.80
CA ASN A 490 8.27 12.01 2.59
C ASN A 490 7.60 12.57 1.33
N GLU A 491 6.30 12.29 1.17
CA GLU A 491 5.46 12.83 0.11
C GLU A 491 5.38 14.35 0.15
N SER A 492 5.18 14.93 1.34
CA SER A 492 5.06 16.37 1.49
C SER A 492 6.34 17.12 1.15
N ILE A 493 7.50 16.62 1.57
CA ILE A 493 8.78 17.24 1.24
C ILE A 493 9.07 17.11 -0.26
N ALA A 494 8.66 16.02 -0.90
CA ALA A 494 8.73 15.88 -2.35
C ALA A 494 7.81 16.89 -3.07
N ASP A 495 6.58 17.08 -2.60
CA ASP A 495 5.66 18.12 -3.11
C ASP A 495 6.23 19.54 -2.91
N VAL A 496 6.80 19.83 -1.74
CA VAL A 496 7.48 21.11 -1.45
C VAL A 496 8.60 21.36 -2.46
N LEU A 497 9.51 20.40 -2.65
CA LEU A 497 10.60 20.55 -3.61
C LEU A 497 10.08 20.69 -5.04
N GLY A 498 9.09 19.89 -5.45
CA GLY A 498 8.42 20.02 -6.75
C GLY A 498 7.85 21.41 -6.99
N SER A 499 7.10 21.94 -6.02
CA SER A 499 6.53 23.28 -6.09
C SER A 499 7.62 24.35 -6.17
N LEU A 500 8.68 24.25 -5.35
CA LEU A 500 9.79 25.19 -5.37
C LEU A 500 10.56 25.16 -6.70
N VAL A 501 10.73 24.00 -7.33
CA VAL A 501 11.36 23.90 -8.66
C VAL A 501 10.57 24.68 -9.68
N LYS A 502 9.25 24.49 -9.71
CA LYS A 502 8.36 25.22 -10.61
C LYS A 502 8.39 26.72 -10.36
N GLN A 503 8.29 27.14 -9.10
CA GLN A 503 8.33 28.55 -8.74
C GLN A 503 9.68 29.19 -9.14
N HIS A 504 10.80 28.51 -8.87
CA HIS A 504 12.13 28.99 -9.22
C HIS A 504 12.34 29.09 -10.74
N ALA A 505 11.93 28.07 -11.49
CA ALA A 505 12.01 28.07 -12.96
C ALA A 505 11.17 29.20 -13.60
N LEU A 506 10.02 29.52 -13.00
CA LEU A 506 9.13 30.59 -13.46
C LEU A 506 9.42 31.96 -12.85
N GLY A 507 10.31 32.05 -11.86
CA GLY A 507 10.60 33.27 -11.12
C GLY A 507 9.42 33.81 -10.31
N GLN A 508 8.57 32.92 -9.79
CA GLN A 508 7.35 33.27 -9.06
C GLN A 508 7.60 33.48 -7.57
N SER A 509 6.97 34.50 -7.00
CA SER A 509 6.84 34.63 -5.55
C SER A 509 5.83 33.64 -4.98
N ALA A 510 5.82 33.47 -3.65
CA ALA A 510 4.85 32.65 -2.93
C ALA A 510 3.39 33.08 -3.17
N GLU A 511 3.14 34.36 -3.45
CA GLU A 511 1.81 34.91 -3.76
C GLU A 511 1.35 34.57 -5.19
N GLU A 512 2.30 34.50 -6.14
CA GLU A 512 2.01 34.22 -7.56
C GLU A 512 1.94 32.72 -7.88
N ALA A 513 2.54 31.89 -7.01
CA ALA A 513 2.59 30.44 -7.18
C ALA A 513 1.17 29.82 -7.10
N ASP A 514 0.92 28.80 -7.93
CA ASP A 514 -0.37 28.11 -7.94
C ASP A 514 -0.58 27.15 -6.76
N TRP A 515 0.52 26.68 -6.14
CA TRP A 515 0.52 25.69 -5.07
C TRP A 515 -0.19 24.37 -5.44
N LEU A 516 -0.17 24.02 -6.73
CA LEU A 516 -0.75 22.80 -7.27
C LEU A 516 0.35 21.81 -7.64
N ILE A 517 0.12 20.52 -7.36
CA ILE A 517 1.03 19.43 -7.72
C ILE A 517 0.42 18.60 -8.86
N GLY A 518 1.11 18.49 -9.99
CA GLY A 518 0.65 17.81 -11.19
C GLY A 518 -0.33 18.65 -12.03
N SER A 519 -0.25 19.98 -11.97
CA SER A 519 -1.03 20.83 -12.88
C SER A 519 -0.59 20.61 -14.32
N GLY A 520 -1.48 20.07 -15.16
CA GLY A 520 -1.20 19.67 -16.54
C GLY A 520 -0.97 18.16 -16.75
N VAL A 521 -1.01 17.37 -15.66
CA VAL A 521 -1.01 15.89 -15.74
C VAL A 521 -2.37 15.36 -16.19
N PHE A 522 -3.47 15.99 -15.76
CA PHE A 522 -4.80 15.62 -16.22
C PHE A 522 -5.12 16.18 -17.60
N THR A 523 -5.88 15.41 -18.39
CA THR A 523 -6.45 15.92 -19.65
C THR A 523 -7.59 16.91 -19.37
N ALA A 524 -8.00 17.66 -20.40
CA ALA A 524 -9.15 18.56 -20.31
C ALA A 524 -10.51 17.84 -20.07
N GLN A 525 -10.54 16.50 -20.11
CA GLN A 525 -11.76 15.71 -19.87
C GLN A 525 -12.04 15.49 -18.37
N VAL A 526 -11.01 15.66 -17.53
CA VAL A 526 -11.08 15.43 -16.10
C VAL A 526 -11.58 16.68 -15.37
N GLN A 527 -12.50 16.52 -14.42
CA GLN A 527 -12.92 17.59 -13.50
C GLN A 527 -11.93 17.74 -12.35
N GLY A 528 -10.74 18.25 -12.68
CA GLY A 528 -9.66 18.49 -11.73
C GLY A 528 -8.62 19.45 -12.29
N VAL A 529 -7.95 20.18 -11.40
CA VAL A 529 -6.91 21.15 -11.78
C VAL A 529 -5.50 20.59 -11.58
N ALA A 530 -5.34 19.58 -10.72
CA ALA A 530 -4.06 18.97 -10.34
C ALA A 530 -4.30 17.69 -9.53
N LEU A 531 -3.24 16.91 -9.26
CA LEU A 531 -3.30 15.75 -8.37
C LEU A 531 -3.54 16.15 -6.92
N ARG A 532 -2.93 17.25 -6.47
CA ARG A 532 -3.01 17.77 -5.10
C ARG A 532 -2.96 19.30 -5.07
N SER A 533 -3.49 19.89 -4.01
CA SER A 533 -3.33 21.32 -3.70
C SER A 533 -2.63 21.46 -2.35
N MET A 534 -1.49 22.15 -2.32
CA MET A 534 -0.78 22.44 -1.07
C MET A 534 -1.50 23.52 -0.27
N ALA A 535 -2.10 24.51 -0.93
CA ALA A 535 -2.81 25.62 -0.28
C ALA A 535 -4.17 25.18 0.31
N ALA A 536 -4.90 24.32 -0.42
CA ALA A 536 -6.20 23.83 -0.03
C ALA A 536 -6.34 22.32 -0.29
N PRO A 537 -5.70 21.46 0.53
CA PRO A 537 -5.84 20.00 0.41
C PRO A 537 -7.31 19.56 0.41
N GLY A 538 -7.67 18.60 -0.43
CA GLY A 538 -9.04 18.11 -0.58
C GLY A 538 -9.87 18.84 -1.65
N THR A 539 -9.23 19.67 -2.46
CA THR A 539 -9.91 20.52 -3.48
C THR A 539 -9.34 20.39 -4.90
N ALA A 540 -8.30 19.58 -5.11
CA ALA A 540 -7.60 19.55 -6.40
C ALA A 540 -8.43 18.91 -7.53
N TYR A 541 -9.33 17.99 -7.19
CA TYR A 541 -10.26 17.36 -8.12
C TYR A 541 -11.54 16.87 -7.43
N ASP A 542 -12.63 16.84 -8.18
CA ASP A 542 -13.92 16.25 -7.81
C ASP A 542 -14.59 15.76 -9.10
N ASP A 543 -14.22 14.54 -9.51
CA ASP A 543 -14.58 13.98 -10.80
C ASP A 543 -15.36 12.67 -10.63
N PRO A 544 -16.41 12.40 -11.42
CA PRO A 544 -17.20 11.18 -11.29
C PRO A 544 -16.40 9.87 -11.46
N ALA A 545 -15.30 9.88 -12.22
CA ALA A 545 -14.46 8.72 -12.45
C ALA A 545 -13.26 8.63 -11.49
N LEU A 546 -12.70 9.77 -11.06
CA LEU A 546 -11.58 9.80 -10.10
C LEU A 546 -12.03 9.81 -8.63
N GLY A 547 -13.28 10.18 -8.37
CA GLY A 547 -13.75 10.56 -7.05
C GLY A 547 -13.30 11.98 -6.68
N LYS A 548 -13.34 12.27 -5.38
CA LYS A 548 -12.92 13.56 -4.81
C LYS A 548 -11.55 13.43 -4.14
N ASP A 549 -10.74 14.48 -4.26
CA ASP A 549 -9.49 14.63 -3.51
C ASP A 549 -9.70 14.36 -2.00
N PRO A 550 -9.09 13.31 -1.44
CA PRO A 550 -9.35 12.89 -0.06
C PRO A 550 -8.46 13.58 0.98
N GLN A 551 -7.54 14.47 0.58
CA GLN A 551 -6.50 14.95 1.49
C GLN A 551 -7.05 15.86 2.62
N PRO A 552 -6.77 15.56 3.91
CA PRO A 552 -6.98 16.53 4.98
C PRO A 552 -5.94 17.64 4.96
N GLY A 553 -6.35 18.84 5.37
CA GLY A 553 -5.45 19.98 5.59
C GLY A 553 -5.20 20.30 7.08
N HIS A 554 -5.70 19.48 8.01
CA HIS A 554 -5.57 19.70 9.45
C HIS A 554 -5.56 18.37 10.23
N MET A 555 -4.81 18.28 11.32
CA MET A 555 -4.65 17.06 12.15
C MET A 555 -5.95 16.49 12.72
N ARG A 556 -6.92 17.33 13.07
CA ARG A 556 -8.29 16.91 13.45
C ARG A 556 -8.95 15.96 12.44
N ASP A 557 -8.61 16.07 11.15
CA ASP A 557 -9.18 15.29 10.06
C ASP A 557 -8.18 14.22 9.56
N TYR A 558 -7.12 13.95 10.33
CA TYR A 558 -6.12 12.93 9.99
C TYR A 558 -6.79 11.58 9.73
N VAL A 559 -6.42 10.94 8.64
CA VAL A 559 -7.00 9.65 8.22
C VAL A 559 -6.13 8.51 8.74
N ASP A 560 -6.61 7.82 9.78
CA ASP A 560 -6.01 6.57 10.26
C ASP A 560 -6.46 5.41 9.35
N THR A 561 -5.57 4.98 8.45
CA THR A 561 -5.81 3.92 7.49
C THR A 561 -4.60 3.00 7.37
N ARG A 562 -4.80 1.82 6.77
CA ARG A 562 -3.72 0.91 6.37
C ARG A 562 -3.48 0.90 4.87
N ASP A 563 -4.43 1.44 4.13
CA ASP A 563 -4.31 1.66 2.69
C ASP A 563 -3.23 2.71 2.45
N ASP A 564 -2.71 2.75 1.23
CA ASP A 564 -1.70 3.73 0.85
C ASP A 564 -0.53 3.82 1.85
N LEU A 565 -0.13 2.66 2.39
CA LEU A 565 0.94 2.52 3.39
C LEU A 565 0.74 3.38 4.64
N GLY A 566 -0.48 3.55 5.13
CA GLY A 566 -0.76 4.44 6.27
C GLY A 566 -1.25 5.82 5.84
N GLY A 567 -1.76 5.95 4.62
CA GLY A 567 -2.23 7.21 4.06
C GLY A 567 -1.11 8.19 3.75
N VAL A 568 0.01 7.74 3.15
CA VAL A 568 1.16 8.61 2.89
C VAL A 568 0.83 9.74 1.90
N HIS A 569 0.08 9.47 0.83
CA HIS A 569 -0.39 10.49 -0.10
C HIS A 569 -1.65 11.20 0.40
N ILE A 570 -2.41 10.59 1.31
CA ILE A 570 -3.62 11.18 1.88
C ILE A 570 -3.23 12.26 2.89
N ASN A 571 -2.47 11.90 3.91
CA ASN A 571 -2.14 12.76 5.04
C ASN A 571 -1.03 13.78 4.75
N SER A 572 -0.37 13.73 3.58
CA SER A 572 0.64 14.71 3.16
C SER A 572 0.08 16.13 2.96
N GLY A 573 -1.25 16.27 2.79
CA GLY A 573 -1.93 17.56 2.73
C GLY A 573 -1.70 18.44 3.97
N ILE A 574 -1.57 17.83 5.16
CA ILE A 574 -1.38 18.54 6.44
C ILE A 574 -0.03 19.30 6.44
N PRO A 575 1.14 18.62 6.28
CA PRO A 575 2.43 19.30 6.19
C PRO A 575 2.59 20.15 4.90
N ASN A 576 1.93 19.81 3.79
CA ASN A 576 1.90 20.66 2.60
C ASN A 576 1.28 22.04 2.90
N LYS A 577 0.14 22.04 3.60
CA LYS A 577 -0.53 23.28 4.01
C LYS A 577 0.31 24.07 5.01
N ALA A 578 1.01 23.40 5.92
CA ALA A 578 1.94 24.08 6.82
C ALA A 578 3.03 24.83 6.04
N PHE A 579 3.68 24.19 5.05
CA PHE A 579 4.68 24.87 4.22
C PHE A 579 4.11 26.05 3.45
N HIS A 580 2.93 25.89 2.82
CA HIS A 580 2.26 26.98 2.10
C HIS A 580 1.99 28.19 3.02
N LEU A 581 1.53 27.94 4.26
CA LEU A 581 1.28 28.99 5.24
C LEU A 581 2.57 29.71 5.65
N VAL A 582 3.67 28.98 5.87
CA VAL A 582 4.99 29.58 6.14
C VAL A 582 5.43 30.46 4.97
N ALA A 583 5.40 29.93 3.75
CA ALA A 583 5.83 30.64 2.56
C ALA A 583 5.00 31.92 2.31
N THR A 584 3.69 31.84 2.50
CA THR A 584 2.79 32.98 2.33
C THR A 584 2.98 34.03 3.43
N ALA A 585 3.19 33.60 4.68
CA ALA A 585 3.41 34.51 5.80
C ALA A 585 4.74 35.26 5.72
N ILE A 586 5.80 34.61 5.23
CA ILE A 586 7.11 35.23 5.01
C ILE A 586 7.09 36.10 3.74
N GLY A 587 6.41 35.64 2.69
CA GLY A 587 6.35 36.32 1.39
C GLY A 587 7.65 36.22 0.59
N GLY A 588 7.69 36.87 -0.57
CA GLY A 588 8.83 36.80 -1.49
C GLY A 588 8.97 35.42 -2.13
N SER A 589 10.20 34.99 -2.41
CA SER A 589 10.48 33.71 -3.06
C SER A 589 10.50 32.56 -2.05
N ALA A 590 9.63 31.56 -2.23
CA ALA A 590 9.49 30.49 -1.23
C ALA A 590 10.73 29.60 -1.09
N TRP A 591 11.63 29.58 -2.07
CA TRP A 591 12.90 28.85 -1.99
C TRP A 591 13.98 29.56 -1.17
N GLU A 592 13.75 30.80 -0.74
CA GLU A 592 14.65 31.51 0.16
C GLU A 592 14.42 31.04 1.61
N ALA A 593 13.86 31.87 2.49
CA ALA A 593 13.72 31.49 3.90
C ALA A 593 12.90 30.21 4.13
N PRO A 594 11.68 30.02 3.56
CA PRO A 594 10.90 28.80 3.80
C PRO A 594 11.61 27.52 3.31
N GLY A 595 12.09 27.53 2.07
CA GLY A 595 12.80 26.40 1.47
C GLY A 595 14.10 26.06 2.21
N LEU A 596 14.89 27.06 2.62
CA LEU A 596 16.10 26.86 3.41
C LEU A 596 15.81 26.23 4.77
N ILE A 597 14.73 26.63 5.45
CA ILE A 597 14.31 26.04 6.73
C ILE A 597 13.98 24.55 6.54
N TRP A 598 13.19 24.21 5.52
CA TRP A 598 12.83 22.82 5.23
C TRP A 598 14.04 21.96 4.86
N MET A 599 14.96 22.51 4.05
CA MET A 599 16.19 21.81 3.67
C MET A 599 17.13 21.58 4.85
N ASP A 600 17.26 22.54 5.76
CA ASP A 600 18.05 22.37 6.98
C ASP A 600 17.44 21.33 7.91
N ALA A 601 16.12 21.35 8.10
CA ALA A 601 15.42 20.34 8.88
C ALA A 601 15.63 18.93 8.29
N LEU A 602 15.55 18.79 6.96
CA LEU A 602 15.74 17.52 6.26
C LEU A 602 17.19 17.01 6.30
N THR A 603 18.17 17.92 6.23
CA THR A 603 19.61 17.59 6.16
C THR A 603 20.29 17.53 7.54
N GLY A 604 19.58 17.92 8.60
CA GLY A 604 20.02 17.79 9.99
C GLY A 604 19.83 16.39 10.57
N ASP A 605 19.67 16.30 11.89
CA ASP A 605 19.57 15.04 12.64
C ASP A 605 18.14 14.45 12.66
N LEU A 606 17.35 14.67 11.60
CA LEU A 606 15.97 14.18 11.52
C LEU A 606 15.96 12.63 11.43
N PRO A 607 15.31 11.91 12.37
CA PRO A 607 15.26 10.46 12.32
C PRO A 607 14.37 9.98 11.17
N ALA A 608 14.73 8.85 10.55
CA ALA A 608 13.92 8.22 9.50
C ALA A 608 12.47 7.89 9.92
N THR A 609 12.20 7.79 11.23
CA THR A 609 10.87 7.55 11.81
C THR A 609 10.18 8.82 12.31
N ALA A 610 10.63 10.01 11.90
CA ALA A 610 10.06 11.28 12.33
C ALA A 610 8.56 11.34 12.02
N ASP A 611 7.78 11.70 13.03
CA ASP A 611 6.36 12.04 12.89
C ASP A 611 6.19 13.55 12.63
N PHE A 612 4.96 14.02 12.45
CA PHE A 612 4.70 15.42 12.11
C PHE A 612 5.21 16.38 13.19
N ALA A 613 5.04 16.04 14.47
CA ALA A 613 5.50 16.87 15.59
C ALA A 613 7.03 16.96 15.63
N THR A 614 7.72 15.84 15.39
CA THR A 614 9.19 15.78 15.31
C THR A 614 9.71 16.65 14.18
N PHE A 615 9.09 16.59 13.00
CA PHE A 615 9.50 17.41 11.87
C PHE A 615 9.17 18.90 12.08
N ALA A 616 8.01 19.21 12.69
CA ALA A 616 7.67 20.58 13.07
C ALA A 616 8.72 21.18 14.00
N ALA A 617 9.13 20.46 15.04
CA ALA A 617 10.22 20.88 15.93
C ALA A 617 11.54 21.10 15.17
N ALA A 618 11.92 20.19 14.27
CA ALA A 618 13.13 20.34 13.46
C ALA A 618 13.10 21.59 12.56
N THR A 619 11.94 21.94 11.97
CA THR A 619 11.80 23.18 11.19
C THR A 619 11.88 24.44 12.06
N VAL A 620 11.36 24.38 13.29
CA VAL A 620 11.52 25.47 14.26
C VAL A 620 13.00 25.63 14.62
N ASP A 621 13.69 24.56 14.99
CA ASP A 621 15.11 24.60 15.35
C ASP A 621 15.97 25.14 14.21
N ALA A 622 15.70 24.71 12.97
CA ALA A 622 16.35 25.23 11.77
C ALA A 622 16.10 26.73 11.57
N SER A 623 14.86 27.19 11.78
CA SER A 623 14.53 28.62 11.67
C SER A 623 15.20 29.47 12.76
N VAL A 624 15.24 28.98 14.00
CA VAL A 624 15.93 29.63 15.13
C VAL A 624 17.43 29.74 14.85
N ALA A 625 18.05 28.66 14.35
CA ALA A 625 19.47 28.65 14.03
C ALA A 625 19.84 29.65 12.92
N ARG A 626 18.96 29.86 11.94
CA ARG A 626 19.18 30.78 10.81
C ARG A 626 18.87 32.24 11.14
N PHE A 627 17.73 32.48 11.76
CA PHE A 627 17.14 33.82 11.87
C PHE A 627 17.03 34.33 13.31
N GLY A 628 17.04 33.42 14.29
CA GLY A 628 16.90 33.70 15.72
C GLY A 628 15.50 33.40 16.27
N GLU A 629 15.41 33.26 17.60
CA GLU A 629 14.18 32.87 18.32
C GLU A 629 13.00 33.83 18.08
N GLU A 630 13.27 35.14 18.09
CA GLU A 630 12.25 36.19 17.97
C GLU A 630 12.00 36.66 16.52
N ALA A 631 12.60 35.97 15.53
CA ALA A 631 12.49 36.35 14.12
C ALA A 631 11.08 36.10 13.55
N ALA A 632 10.70 36.89 12.53
CA ALA A 632 9.40 36.77 11.89
C ALA A 632 9.22 35.40 11.21
N GLU A 633 10.30 34.86 10.65
CA GLU A 633 10.37 33.55 10.01
C GLU A 633 10.12 32.43 11.02
N THR A 634 10.79 32.46 12.17
CA THR A 634 10.60 31.49 13.26
C THR A 634 9.15 31.51 13.77
N ARG A 635 8.60 32.70 13.96
CA ARG A 635 7.18 32.87 14.35
C ARG A 635 6.23 32.30 13.29
N ALA A 636 6.48 32.57 12.00
CA ALA A 636 5.66 32.03 10.91
C ALA A 636 5.66 30.49 10.88
N VAL A 637 6.81 29.85 11.11
CA VAL A 637 6.92 28.38 11.22
C VAL A 637 6.06 27.84 12.37
N ARG A 638 6.16 28.42 13.56
CA ARG A 638 5.36 28.02 14.73
C ARG A 638 3.86 28.20 14.49
N GLU A 639 3.46 29.36 13.95
CA GLU A 639 2.06 29.67 13.66
C GLU A 639 1.47 28.73 12.59
N ALA A 640 2.24 28.39 11.55
CA ALA A 640 1.78 27.49 10.50
C ALA A 640 1.55 26.05 10.98
N TRP A 641 2.47 25.49 11.77
CA TRP A 641 2.29 24.15 12.36
C TRP A 641 1.14 24.10 13.36
N ALA A 642 0.92 25.18 14.12
CA ALA A 642 -0.24 25.31 14.98
C ALA A 642 -1.54 25.42 14.19
N ALA A 643 -1.56 26.18 13.08
CA ALA A 643 -2.74 26.36 12.24
C ALA A 643 -3.23 25.05 11.57
N VAL A 644 -2.33 24.08 11.35
CA VAL A 644 -2.69 22.74 10.87
C VAL A 644 -2.88 21.72 12.01
N GLY A 645 -2.77 22.15 13.26
CA GLY A 645 -3.04 21.34 14.46
C GLY A 645 -1.94 20.34 14.82
N VAL A 646 -0.69 20.57 14.41
CA VAL A 646 0.46 19.69 14.75
C VAL A 646 1.13 20.10 16.06
N THR A 647 1.11 21.39 16.39
CA THR A 647 1.60 21.91 17.68
C THR A 647 0.51 22.73 18.35
N GLU A 648 0.10 22.39 19.57
CA GLU A 648 -0.84 23.24 20.31
C GLU A 648 -0.13 24.56 20.67
N GLN A 649 -0.76 25.69 20.34
CA GLN A 649 -0.34 26.98 20.90
C GLN A 649 -0.65 26.97 22.40
N ASP A 650 0.28 27.53 23.18
CA ASP A 650 0.08 27.92 24.57
C ASP A 650 -1.24 28.70 24.71
N ALA A 651 -2.32 27.99 25.06
CA ALA A 651 -3.50 28.62 25.60
C ALA A 651 -3.08 29.17 26.96
N VAL A 652 -2.93 30.50 27.03
CA VAL A 652 -2.92 31.24 28.28
C VAL A 652 -4.03 30.68 29.17
N PRO A 653 -3.73 30.16 30.37
CA PRO A 653 -4.78 29.67 31.25
C PRO A 653 -5.60 30.88 31.68
N ASP A 654 -6.78 31.04 31.10
CA ASP A 654 -7.79 31.89 31.69
C ASP A 654 -8.20 31.21 32.99
N ALA A 655 -7.87 31.88 34.09
CA ALA A 655 -8.23 31.45 35.41
C ALA A 655 -9.72 31.72 35.62
N SER A 656 -10.55 30.74 35.28
CA SER A 656 -11.73 30.43 36.08
C SER A 656 -11.80 28.92 36.26
N ALA A 657 -11.46 28.50 37.48
CA ALA A 657 -11.72 27.17 38.00
C ALA A 657 -13.18 26.79 37.78
N ASP A 658 -13.40 25.55 37.33
CA ASP A 658 -14.42 24.70 37.94
C ASP A 658 -13.87 23.26 37.96
N ASP A 659 -14.02 22.61 39.12
CA ASP A 659 -13.35 21.37 39.50
C ASP A 659 -14.06 20.15 38.84
N GLU A 660 -13.39 19.42 37.94
CA GLU A 660 -14.00 18.38 37.10
C GLU A 660 -13.74 16.93 37.61
N VAL A 661 -14.77 16.08 37.57
CA VAL A 661 -14.75 14.64 37.90
C VAL A 661 -15.00 13.81 36.65
N ARG A 662 -14.08 12.91 36.31
CA ARG A 662 -14.17 12.00 35.15
C ARG A 662 -14.29 10.54 35.59
N LEU A 663 -15.32 9.84 35.09
CA LEU A 663 -15.48 8.40 35.30
C LEU A 663 -15.64 7.69 33.96
N ALA A 664 -14.93 6.57 33.77
CA ALA A 664 -15.12 5.70 32.61
C ALA A 664 -15.15 4.22 33.00
N ARG A 665 -16.19 3.49 32.56
CA ARG A 665 -16.37 2.05 32.80
C ARG A 665 -16.22 1.25 31.52
N THR A 666 -15.39 0.21 31.54
CA THR A 666 -15.24 -0.77 30.46
C THR A 666 -16.12 -2.01 30.70
N GLY A 667 -16.49 -2.75 29.64
CA GLY A 667 -17.15 -4.07 29.81
C GLY A 667 -18.68 -4.07 29.98
N GLY A 668 -19.42 -3.48 29.04
CA GLY A 668 -20.86 -3.73 28.84
C GLY A 668 -21.16 -4.89 27.87
N MET A 669 -22.44 -5.21 27.64
CA MET A 669 -22.95 -6.36 26.83
C MET A 669 -22.46 -6.41 25.35
N LEU A 670 -21.61 -5.47 24.92
CA LEU A 670 -21.04 -5.37 23.57
C LEU A 670 -19.58 -4.84 23.59
N GLY A 671 -18.90 -4.82 24.74
CA GLY A 671 -17.53 -4.27 24.85
C GLY A 671 -17.43 -2.75 24.70
N ARG A 672 -18.54 -2.02 24.80
CA ARG A 672 -18.57 -0.55 24.75
C ARG A 672 -18.09 0.05 26.08
N THR A 673 -17.29 1.11 26.00
CA THR A 673 -16.90 1.96 27.13
C THR A 673 -17.95 3.04 27.34
N ARG A 674 -18.38 3.27 28.58
CA ARG A 674 -19.21 4.43 28.97
C ARG A 674 -18.37 5.39 29.79
N ALA A 675 -18.49 6.69 29.54
CA ALA A 675 -17.76 7.72 30.27
C ALA A 675 -18.67 8.91 30.60
N ALA A 676 -18.42 9.56 31.74
CA ALA A 676 -19.05 10.78 32.19
C ALA A 676 -18.00 11.79 32.64
N VAL A 677 -18.29 13.06 32.38
CA VAL A 677 -17.53 14.24 32.80
C VAL A 677 -18.50 15.12 33.57
N LEU A 678 -18.21 15.41 34.84
CA LEU A 678 -19.09 16.16 35.73
C LEU A 678 -18.33 17.31 36.39
N GLU A 679 -18.91 18.49 36.38
CA GLU A 679 -18.48 19.58 37.27
C GLU A 679 -18.88 19.26 38.72
N LEU A 680 -18.02 19.54 39.70
CA LEU A 680 -18.27 19.28 41.13
C LEU A 680 -19.52 19.98 41.68
N GLU A 681 -19.98 21.04 41.03
CA GLU A 681 -21.23 21.74 41.39
C GLU A 681 -22.50 20.99 40.95
N VAL A 682 -22.41 20.11 39.95
CA VAL A 682 -23.52 19.32 39.41
C VAL A 682 -23.75 18.03 40.22
N ILE A 683 -22.74 17.60 40.99
CA ILE A 683 -22.84 16.41 41.84
C ILE A 683 -23.69 16.73 43.08
N PRO A 684 -24.77 15.97 43.36
CA PRO A 684 -25.59 16.15 44.56
C PRO A 684 -24.76 16.10 45.85
N GLY A 685 -25.09 16.94 46.83
CA GLY A 685 -24.28 17.14 48.05
C GLY A 685 -23.88 15.85 48.78
N ASP A 686 -24.80 14.89 48.90
CA ASP A 686 -24.52 13.60 49.55
C ASP A 686 -23.55 12.71 48.74
N ASP A 687 -23.63 12.75 47.40
CA ASP A 687 -22.73 12.00 46.51
C ASP A 687 -21.35 12.68 46.41
N ARG A 688 -21.32 14.02 46.51
CA ARG A 688 -20.08 14.81 46.58
C ARG A 688 -19.32 14.52 47.88
N GLU A 689 -19.99 14.52 49.02
CA GLU A 689 -19.36 14.19 50.31
C GLU A 689 -18.83 12.74 50.34
N GLN A 690 -19.55 11.80 49.71
CA GLN A 690 -19.08 10.42 49.55
C GLN A 690 -17.86 10.33 48.63
N LEU A 691 -17.85 11.05 47.51
CA LEU A 691 -16.71 11.09 46.58
C LEU A 691 -15.47 11.72 47.23
N ASP A 692 -15.64 12.85 47.92
CA ASP A 692 -14.55 13.53 48.64
C ASP A 692 -13.98 12.64 49.75
N THR A 693 -14.83 11.94 50.49
CA THR A 693 -14.39 10.99 51.53
C THR A 693 -13.65 9.80 50.92
N LEU A 694 -14.15 9.26 49.80
CA LEU A 694 -13.53 8.14 49.10
C LEU A 694 -12.14 8.51 48.57
N VAL A 695 -12.00 9.66 47.90
CA VAL A 695 -10.72 10.16 47.39
C VAL A 695 -9.76 10.46 48.54
N ALA A 696 -10.21 11.12 49.60
CA ALA A 696 -9.36 11.43 50.75
C ALA A 696 -8.88 10.19 51.52
N SER A 697 -9.60 9.07 51.40
CA SER A 697 -9.25 7.82 52.09
C SER A 697 -8.08 7.05 51.46
N GLY A 698 -7.73 7.32 50.20
CA GLY A 698 -6.67 6.61 49.46
C GLY A 698 -7.02 5.17 49.06
N VAL A 699 -8.28 4.74 49.29
CA VAL A 699 -8.72 3.35 49.07
C VAL A 699 -8.67 2.97 47.58
N LEU A 700 -8.90 3.92 46.67
CA LEU A 700 -8.93 3.66 45.24
C LEU A 700 -7.53 3.34 44.68
N GLU A 701 -6.51 4.04 45.17
CA GLU A 701 -5.09 3.82 44.86
C GLU A 701 -4.62 2.45 45.37
N GLU A 702 -5.06 2.03 46.56
CA GLU A 702 -4.73 0.70 47.10
C GLU A 702 -5.35 -0.47 46.31
N LEU A 703 -6.50 -0.23 45.65
CA LEU A 703 -7.19 -1.23 44.83
C LEU A 703 -6.60 -1.33 43.41
N GLU A 704 -5.99 -0.26 42.89
CA GLU A 704 -5.32 -0.24 41.58
C GLU A 704 -4.13 -1.20 41.52
N GLU A 705 -3.38 -1.34 42.62
CA GLU A 705 -2.21 -2.25 42.69
C GLU A 705 -2.59 -3.75 42.60
N GLN A 706 -3.89 -4.08 42.70
CA GLN A 706 -4.40 -5.45 42.71
C GLN A 706 -4.99 -5.84 41.35
N ALA A 707 -4.14 -6.12 40.36
CA ALA A 707 -4.60 -6.42 39.00
C ALA A 707 -5.41 -7.74 38.90
N LEU A 708 -6.65 -7.64 38.43
CA LEU A 708 -7.51 -8.78 38.04
C LEU A 708 -7.64 -8.85 36.51
N PRO A 709 -7.06 -9.88 35.86
CA PRO A 709 -7.20 -10.07 34.42
C PRO A 709 -8.65 -10.39 34.03
N ASP A 710 -9.13 -9.81 32.93
CA ASP A 710 -10.47 -10.00 32.32
C ASP A 710 -11.68 -9.40 33.11
N ALA A 711 -11.45 -8.54 34.09
CA ALA A 711 -12.52 -7.83 34.80
C ALA A 711 -12.92 -6.49 34.13
N PRO A 712 -14.20 -6.07 34.18
CA PRO A 712 -14.60 -4.69 33.87
C PRO A 712 -13.78 -3.70 34.71
N LEU A 713 -13.27 -2.64 34.10
CA LEU A 713 -12.42 -1.63 34.74
C LEU A 713 -13.17 -0.29 34.85
N TRP A 714 -12.94 0.40 35.96
CA TRP A 714 -13.29 1.80 36.17
C TRP A 714 -12.03 2.65 36.15
N ARG A 715 -12.00 3.67 35.29
CA ARG A 715 -11.04 4.76 35.36
C ARG A 715 -11.70 5.94 36.03
N VAL A 716 -11.08 6.46 37.08
CA VAL A 716 -11.62 7.55 37.89
C VAL A 716 -10.54 8.61 38.01
N THR A 717 -10.86 9.82 37.56
CA THR A 717 -9.99 10.98 37.66
C THR A 717 -10.75 12.09 38.37
N VAL A 718 -10.24 12.54 39.52
CA VAL A 718 -10.73 13.67 40.29
C VAL A 718 -9.58 14.63 40.47
N GLU A 719 -9.48 15.61 39.57
CA GLU A 719 -8.42 16.62 39.51
C GLU A 719 -7.00 16.07 39.80
N THR A 720 -6.19 16.80 40.59
CA THR A 720 -4.87 16.39 41.10
C THR A 720 -4.95 15.46 42.32
N LYS A 721 -6.16 15.03 42.71
CA LYS A 721 -6.40 14.30 43.96
C LYS A 721 -6.44 12.79 43.75
N CYS A 722 -6.91 12.31 42.60
CA CYS A 722 -7.03 10.88 42.29
C CYS A 722 -7.00 10.66 40.76
N ASP A 723 -6.17 9.75 40.26
CA ASP A 723 -6.21 9.24 38.88
C ASP A 723 -5.84 7.76 38.90
N VAL A 724 -6.85 6.89 38.94
CA VAL A 724 -6.64 5.45 39.11
C VAL A 724 -7.49 4.62 38.16
N THR A 725 -7.03 3.41 37.88
CA THR A 725 -7.77 2.37 37.15
C THR A 725 -7.99 1.15 38.05
N VAL A 726 -9.24 0.93 38.48
CA VAL A 726 -9.61 -0.15 39.41
C VAL A 726 -10.52 -1.17 38.74
N ALA A 727 -10.31 -2.45 39.05
CA ALA A 727 -11.18 -3.52 38.56
C ALA A 727 -12.51 -3.52 39.34
N GLU A 728 -13.64 -3.52 38.64
CA GLU A 728 -15.00 -3.50 39.23
C GLU A 728 -15.23 -4.55 40.32
N PRO A 729 -14.75 -5.81 40.21
CA PRO A 729 -14.94 -6.80 41.28
C PRO A 729 -14.22 -6.48 42.60
N LEU A 730 -13.32 -5.49 42.60
CA LEU A 730 -12.58 -5.04 43.77
C LEU A 730 -13.24 -3.84 44.46
N LEU A 731 -14.19 -3.18 43.78
CA LEU A 731 -14.90 -2.05 44.34
C LEU A 731 -15.94 -2.53 45.38
N PRO A 732 -15.96 -1.95 46.59
CA PRO A 732 -17.07 -2.17 47.52
C PRO A 732 -18.40 -1.78 46.88
N ASP A 733 -19.49 -2.47 47.24
CA ASP A 733 -20.82 -2.26 46.66
C ASP A 733 -21.29 -0.79 46.77
N GLU A 734 -20.92 -0.11 47.85
CA GLU A 734 -21.24 1.30 48.10
C GLU A 734 -20.50 2.24 47.12
N VAL A 735 -19.24 1.96 46.81
CA VAL A 735 -18.42 2.72 45.84
C VAL A 735 -18.91 2.47 44.42
N LEU A 736 -19.22 1.21 44.10
CA LEU A 736 -19.77 0.85 42.79
C LEU A 736 -21.15 1.49 42.56
N ALA A 737 -21.97 1.61 43.60
CA ALA A 737 -23.25 2.30 43.55
C ALA A 737 -23.06 3.81 43.33
N LEU A 738 -22.09 4.44 44.00
CA LEU A 738 -21.73 5.85 43.78
C LEU A 738 -21.28 6.09 42.32
N PHE A 739 -20.33 5.28 41.82
CA PHE A 739 -19.83 5.44 40.46
C PHE A 739 -20.89 5.24 39.38
N ARG A 740 -21.86 4.35 39.60
CA ARG A 740 -23.00 4.19 38.69
C ARG A 740 -23.92 5.41 38.69
N ARG A 741 -24.22 6.00 39.86
CA ARG A 741 -25.01 7.24 39.95
C ARG A 741 -24.31 8.41 39.27
N LEU A 742 -23.01 8.57 39.46
CA LEU A 742 -22.21 9.60 38.78
C LEU A 742 -22.16 9.36 37.26
N LEU A 743 -22.01 8.11 36.81
CA LEU A 743 -22.05 7.79 35.39
C LEU A 743 -23.42 8.06 34.75
N GLU A 744 -24.51 7.89 35.50
CA GLU A 744 -25.88 8.20 35.07
C GLU A 744 -26.17 9.71 35.04
N LEU A 745 -25.62 10.47 35.99
CA LEU A 745 -25.69 11.94 36.02
C LEU A 745 -25.08 12.60 34.76
N GLY A 746 -24.06 11.98 34.16
CA GLY A 746 -23.46 12.45 32.90
C GLY A 746 -24.24 12.09 31.63
N ASP A 747 -25.25 11.22 31.73
CA ASP A 747 -26.09 10.76 30.60
C ASP A 747 -27.44 11.53 30.52
N GLU A 748 -27.79 12.37 31.50
CA GLU A 748 -28.98 13.24 31.42
C GLU A 748 -28.67 14.57 30.70
N PRO A 749 -29.50 15.02 29.74
CA PRO A 749 -29.35 16.35 29.18
C PRO A 749 -29.64 17.40 30.26
N PRO A 750 -28.93 18.53 30.31
CA PRO A 750 -29.19 19.56 31.30
C PRO A 750 -30.64 20.07 31.17
N ALA A 751 -31.31 20.22 32.31
CA ALA A 751 -32.69 20.70 32.42
C ALA A 751 -32.85 22.20 32.11
#